data_AF-A0A669QNG4-F1
#
_entry.id   AF-A0A669QNG4-F1
#
_cell.length_a   1.000
_cell.length_b   1.000
_cell.length_c   1.000
_cell.angle_alpha   90.00
_cell.angle_beta   90.00
_cell.angle_gamma   90.00
#
_symmetry.space_group_name_H-M   'P 1'
#
loop_
_entity.id
_entity.type
_entity.pdbx_description
1 polymer ?
#
loop_
_entity_poly.entity_id
_entity_poly.type
_entity_poly.pdbx_seq_one_letter_code
_entity_poly.pdbx_strand_id
1 'polypeptide(L)'
;MPLFFRKKKPSEDARKRLEYQMCLVSNSQVPLPKSCSLLSLITVKVLDLHDNQLASLPTDIGQLTSLQVLNLERNLLKCLPQSIGDLAQLQVLNVKGNKLRELPATVSGLRSLRTLNISENLLQELPRVLAHIRTLETLTLDASSMTYPSPDICSAGTESIQQFLCKECGIAYYPPSEYVLPVLESDGGETSVDGVDRTVHRYLEEESKWQNKFSDYEKRKEKKMQEKLEFERRLNMGQREHALLVQQINNQKDEILQTVREDQMRLEEGLTKHQRHLEEERLKLLQQLKQAEQGIASRIQKLIEDNQRQKQSSDILKSLENERIRMEQLMAITQEETEHLRRREVASAMQQMLAESYKNKLIQMTYESRRQDLVSQACSSLAEMDQKFQQILAWQQMDQNKAVSQILQQSEMQKAAFEALQVKKDLMHRQIRNQGVIMEQRRALGYLLQQLLKEKKQREEELQQILLEMEAKSETKQENYWLIQYQRLLNQKPLSLKLQEEGLEKQLVNLLIELSAEQYVPVFAHHRISLEVLNTMTASDLEKVRELLRTVDAEVPAATQPSAPEEETPSSVVPTAPLLQWDEKKSECVVCMEQEAQMIFLPCGHVCCCQTCCKRLQTCPLCRGDITQHVRIFYSS
;
A
#
# COMPACT_ATOMS: atom_id res chain seq x y z
N MET A 1 -3.00 28.62 -18.40
CA MET A 1 -2.57 27.57 -17.46
C MET A 1 -2.98 27.95 -16.05
N PRO A 2 -3.74 27.12 -15.33
CA PRO A 2 -3.70 27.13 -13.87
C PRO A 2 -3.32 25.72 -13.37
N LEU A 3 -2.11 25.54 -12.85
CA LEU A 3 -1.72 25.76 -11.45
C LEU A 3 -2.48 24.85 -10.47
N PHE A 4 -1.86 23.68 -10.25
CA PHE A 4 -2.04 22.81 -9.09
C PHE A 4 -1.65 23.52 -7.80
N PHE A 5 -2.37 23.25 -6.71
CA PHE A 5 -1.79 23.18 -5.36
C PHE A 5 -2.54 22.20 -4.46
N ARG A 6 -1.75 21.48 -3.64
CA ARG A 6 -2.04 20.42 -2.65
C ARG A 6 -2.99 20.86 -1.50
N LYS A 7 -3.80 19.98 -0.88
CA LYS A 7 -3.48 19.09 0.28
C LYS A 7 -4.32 17.80 0.58
N LYS A 8 -5.30 17.70 1.50
CA LYS A 8 -5.69 16.49 2.28
C LYS A 8 -6.81 15.55 1.75
N LYS A 9 -6.64 14.22 1.96
CA LYS A 9 -7.64 13.12 1.78
C LYS A 9 -8.70 13.04 2.90
N PRO A 10 -9.98 12.74 2.58
CA PRO A 10 -10.95 12.12 3.50
C PRO A 10 -11.26 10.64 3.16
N SER A 11 -11.93 9.94 4.09
CA SER A 11 -11.95 8.48 4.26
C SER A 11 -12.69 7.66 3.19
N GLU A 12 -12.18 6.44 2.96
CA GLU A 12 -12.63 5.41 2.01
C GLU A 12 -14.13 5.08 2.07
N ASP A 13 -14.77 5.23 3.23
CA ASP A 13 -16.17 4.86 3.45
C ASP A 13 -17.17 5.82 2.81
N ALA A 14 -16.81 7.09 2.60
CA ALA A 14 -17.65 8.06 1.91
C ALA A 14 -17.73 7.79 0.39
N ARG A 15 -16.69 7.16 -0.16
CA ARG A 15 -16.51 6.87 -1.59
C ARG A 15 -17.35 5.67 -2.03
N LYS A 16 -17.33 4.60 -1.23
CA LYS A 16 -18.14 3.38 -1.45
C LYS A 16 -19.66 3.62 -1.35
N ARG A 17 -20.09 4.67 -0.64
CA ARG A 17 -21.52 5.02 -0.47
C ARG A 17 -22.11 5.75 -1.69
N LEU A 18 -21.32 6.58 -2.37
CA LEU A 18 -21.75 7.19 -3.64
C LEU A 18 -21.89 6.15 -4.74
N GLU A 19 -20.96 5.20 -4.77
CA GLU A 19 -20.96 4.08 -5.71
C GLU A 19 -22.23 3.22 -5.57
N TYR A 20 -22.69 2.98 -4.34
CA TYR A 20 -23.91 2.22 -4.08
C TYR A 20 -25.18 2.99 -4.52
N GLN A 21 -25.23 4.31 -4.34
CA GLN A 21 -26.37 5.12 -4.77
C GLN A 21 -26.45 5.30 -6.29
N MET A 22 -25.32 5.47 -6.98
CA MET A 22 -25.31 5.63 -8.45
C MET A 22 -25.64 4.32 -9.19
N CYS A 23 -25.22 3.16 -8.66
CA CYS A 23 -25.58 1.84 -9.19
C CYS A 23 -27.05 1.46 -8.99
N LEU A 24 -27.70 1.90 -7.90
CA LEU A 24 -29.11 1.63 -7.64
C LEU A 24 -30.06 2.40 -8.59
N VAL A 25 -29.65 3.57 -9.09
CA VAL A 25 -30.47 4.37 -10.01
C VAL A 25 -30.46 3.80 -11.44
N SER A 26 -29.40 3.09 -11.83
CA SER A 26 -29.31 2.38 -13.13
C SER A 26 -30.18 1.13 -13.22
N ASN A 27 -30.63 0.56 -12.09
CA ASN A 27 -31.57 -0.57 -12.07
C ASN A 27 -32.92 -0.09 -11.55
N SER A 28 -33.81 0.25 -12.47
CA SER A 28 -35.20 0.59 -12.17
C SER A 28 -35.87 -0.43 -11.23
N GLN A 29 -36.55 0.07 -10.18
CA GLN A 29 -37.49 -0.58 -9.26
C GLN A 29 -37.03 -0.99 -7.85
N VAL A 30 -36.20 -0.18 -7.15
CA VAL A 30 -36.10 -0.30 -5.68
C VAL A 30 -36.22 1.08 -5.02
N PRO A 31 -37.12 1.30 -4.03
CA PRO A 31 -37.16 2.55 -3.29
C PRO A 31 -35.87 2.68 -2.46
N LEU A 32 -35.16 3.81 -2.64
CA LEU A 32 -33.98 4.15 -1.83
C LEU A 32 -34.34 4.17 -0.33
N PRO A 33 -33.56 3.54 0.56
CA PRO A 33 -33.72 3.75 1.99
C PRO A 33 -33.33 5.20 2.33
N LYS A 34 -34.16 5.86 3.15
CA LYS A 34 -34.08 7.28 3.56
C LYS A 34 -32.82 7.65 4.39
N SER A 35 -31.74 6.88 4.36
CA SER A 35 -30.60 7.01 5.28
C SER A 35 -29.23 7.21 4.62
N CYS A 36 -29.16 7.54 3.32
CA CYS A 36 -27.90 7.79 2.62
C CYS A 36 -27.83 9.23 2.09
N SER A 37 -27.34 10.16 2.91
CA SER A 37 -27.18 11.56 2.49
C SER A 37 -25.85 11.78 1.75
N LEU A 38 -25.87 12.53 0.64
CA LEU A 38 -24.68 12.99 -0.11
C LEU A 38 -23.83 14.03 0.66
N LEU A 39 -24.16 14.28 1.93
CA LEU A 39 -23.44 15.12 2.89
C LEU A 39 -21.95 14.77 3.01
N SER A 40 -21.52 13.55 2.68
CA SER A 40 -20.11 13.15 2.75
C SER A 40 -19.25 13.69 1.61
N LEU A 41 -19.84 14.22 0.53
CA LEU A 41 -19.12 14.75 -0.64
C LEU A 41 -19.26 16.26 -0.84
N ILE A 42 -19.74 16.99 0.16
CA ILE A 42 -19.91 18.46 0.11
C ILE A 42 -18.65 19.20 -0.38
N THR A 43 -17.46 18.61 -0.21
CA THR A 43 -16.16 19.20 -0.57
C THR A 43 -15.74 19.00 -2.03
N VAL A 44 -16.47 18.21 -2.83
CA VAL A 44 -16.09 17.91 -4.22
C VAL A 44 -16.32 19.15 -5.11
N LYS A 45 -15.29 19.54 -5.86
CA LYS A 45 -15.34 20.69 -6.80
C LYS A 45 -15.51 20.29 -8.27
N VAL A 46 -15.01 19.13 -8.67
CA VAL A 46 -15.10 18.64 -10.05
C VAL A 46 -15.65 17.23 -10.04
N LEU A 47 -16.77 17.03 -10.71
CA LEU A 47 -17.42 15.74 -10.88
C LEU A 47 -17.56 15.47 -12.37
N ASP A 48 -16.78 14.51 -12.87
CA ASP A 48 -16.75 14.14 -14.28
C ASP A 48 -17.31 12.73 -14.48
N LEU A 49 -18.48 12.67 -15.11
CA LEU A 49 -19.31 11.49 -15.34
C LEU A 49 -19.64 11.31 -16.83
N HIS A 50 -18.81 11.83 -17.74
CA HIS A 50 -19.02 11.68 -19.18
C HIS A 50 -18.96 10.21 -19.64
N ASP A 51 -19.58 9.92 -20.79
CA ASP A 51 -19.60 8.60 -21.45
C ASP A 51 -20.10 7.46 -20.53
N ASN A 52 -21.17 7.71 -19.76
CA ASN A 52 -21.83 6.71 -18.92
C ASN A 52 -23.26 6.40 -19.39
N GLN A 53 -23.92 5.43 -18.77
CA GLN A 53 -25.31 5.04 -19.12
C GLN A 53 -26.34 5.57 -18.10
N LEU A 54 -26.09 6.74 -17.51
CA LEU A 54 -26.96 7.28 -16.46
C LEU A 54 -28.33 7.69 -17.03
N ALA A 55 -29.41 7.14 -16.47
CA ALA A 55 -30.78 7.45 -16.87
C ALA A 55 -31.38 8.65 -16.12
N SER A 56 -30.94 8.89 -14.89
CA SER A 56 -31.30 10.05 -14.07
C SER A 56 -30.21 10.37 -13.05
N LEU A 57 -30.26 11.58 -12.49
CA LEU A 57 -29.40 12.01 -11.38
C LEU A 57 -30.20 12.02 -10.07
N PRO A 58 -29.57 11.72 -8.92
CA PRO A 58 -30.23 11.76 -7.62
C PRO A 58 -30.62 13.19 -7.23
N THR A 59 -31.75 13.33 -6.54
CA THR A 59 -32.23 14.64 -6.02
C THR A 59 -31.30 15.23 -4.98
N ASP A 60 -30.44 14.44 -4.35
CA ASP A 60 -29.51 14.96 -3.34
C ASP A 60 -28.29 15.68 -3.96
N ILE A 61 -28.13 15.69 -5.30
CA ILE A 61 -26.94 16.28 -5.97
C ILE A 61 -26.73 17.76 -5.59
N GLY A 62 -27.81 18.49 -5.30
CA GLY A 62 -27.78 19.88 -4.83
C GLY A 62 -27.05 20.09 -3.49
N GLN A 63 -26.84 19.02 -2.71
CA GLN A 63 -26.06 19.08 -1.46
C GLN A 63 -24.56 19.29 -1.71
N LEU A 64 -24.06 19.09 -2.94
CA LEU A 64 -22.66 19.30 -3.30
C LEU A 64 -22.35 20.79 -3.52
N THR A 65 -22.62 21.64 -2.53
CA THR A 65 -22.57 23.11 -2.66
C THR A 65 -21.20 23.67 -3.05
N SER A 66 -20.11 22.91 -2.90
CA SER A 66 -18.76 23.30 -3.36
C SER A 66 -18.47 22.95 -4.82
N LEU A 67 -19.39 22.30 -5.54
CA LEU A 67 -19.17 21.82 -6.91
C LEU A 67 -19.05 22.99 -7.89
N GLN A 68 -17.98 22.98 -8.68
CA GLN A 68 -17.62 24.00 -9.66
C GLN A 68 -17.71 23.49 -11.10
N VAL A 69 -17.42 22.21 -11.34
CA VAL A 69 -17.51 21.60 -12.67
C VAL A 69 -18.29 20.30 -12.57
N LEU A 70 -19.36 20.20 -13.36
CA LEU A 70 -20.16 18.99 -13.51
C LEU A 70 -20.20 18.62 -14.99
N ASN A 71 -19.58 17.49 -15.33
CA ASN A 71 -19.58 16.96 -16.69
C ASN A 71 -20.40 15.67 -16.75
N LEU A 72 -21.44 15.67 -17.56
CA LEU A 72 -22.42 14.60 -17.75
C LEU A 72 -22.56 14.25 -19.23
N GLU A 73 -21.59 14.63 -20.05
CA GLU A 73 -21.63 14.44 -21.50
C GLU A 73 -21.87 12.96 -21.88
N ARG A 74 -22.63 12.72 -22.95
CA ARG A 74 -22.90 11.38 -23.50
C ARG A 74 -23.44 10.39 -22.47
N ASN A 75 -24.57 10.77 -21.87
CA ASN A 75 -25.35 9.92 -20.96
C ASN A 75 -26.78 9.72 -21.50
N LEU A 76 -27.64 9.04 -20.75
CA LEU A 76 -29.04 8.74 -21.13
C LEU A 76 -30.05 9.58 -20.32
N LEU A 77 -29.63 10.74 -19.80
CA LEU A 77 -30.44 11.57 -18.91
C LEU A 77 -31.66 12.13 -19.65
N LYS A 78 -32.85 11.92 -19.08
CA LYS A 78 -34.12 12.46 -19.61
C LYS A 78 -34.50 13.83 -19.03
N CYS A 79 -34.10 14.08 -17.79
CA CYS A 79 -34.31 15.34 -17.07
C CYS A 79 -33.19 15.58 -16.06
N LEU A 80 -33.00 16.83 -15.67
CA LEU A 80 -32.14 17.22 -14.54
C LEU A 80 -32.99 17.42 -13.28
N PRO A 81 -32.52 17.05 -12.08
CA PRO A 81 -33.26 17.22 -10.84
C PRO A 81 -33.38 18.71 -10.48
N GLN A 82 -34.47 19.09 -9.80
CA GLN A 82 -34.68 20.49 -9.40
C GLN A 82 -33.58 21.01 -8.45
N SER A 83 -32.99 20.14 -7.64
CA SER A 83 -31.89 20.47 -6.73
C SER A 83 -30.58 20.85 -7.43
N ILE A 84 -30.47 20.71 -8.76
CA ILE A 84 -29.31 21.22 -9.50
C ILE A 84 -29.13 22.73 -9.25
N GLY A 85 -30.23 23.46 -9.03
CA GLY A 85 -30.23 24.88 -8.73
C GLY A 85 -29.52 25.27 -7.43
N ASP A 86 -29.33 24.33 -6.51
CA ASP A 86 -28.70 24.59 -5.21
C ASP A 86 -27.17 24.69 -5.31
N LEU A 87 -26.60 24.32 -6.46
CA LEU A 87 -25.16 24.36 -6.73
C LEU A 87 -24.68 25.78 -7.08
N ALA A 88 -24.76 26.69 -6.11
CA ALA A 88 -24.46 28.11 -6.30
C ALA A 88 -23.02 28.41 -6.78
N GLN A 89 -22.07 27.49 -6.54
CA GLN A 89 -20.66 27.59 -6.94
C GLN A 89 -20.35 26.97 -8.30
N LEU A 90 -21.34 26.37 -8.97
CA LEU A 90 -21.12 25.68 -10.24
C LEU A 90 -20.79 26.68 -11.35
N GLN A 91 -19.65 26.49 -12.00
CA GLN A 91 -19.12 27.34 -13.07
C GLN A 91 -19.30 26.70 -14.44
N VAL A 92 -19.17 25.37 -14.53
CA VAL A 92 -19.26 24.63 -15.78
C VAL A 92 -20.25 23.48 -15.62
N LEU A 93 -21.29 23.49 -16.45
CA LEU A 93 -22.25 22.40 -16.58
C LEU A 93 -22.24 21.90 -18.02
N ASN A 94 -21.73 20.68 -18.24
CA ASN A 94 -21.75 20.03 -19.54
C ASN A 94 -22.73 18.85 -19.51
N VAL A 95 -23.84 18.96 -20.23
CA VAL A 95 -24.85 17.90 -20.39
C VAL A 95 -25.03 17.51 -21.86
N LYS A 96 -24.00 17.76 -22.68
CA LYS A 96 -23.99 17.46 -24.11
C LYS A 96 -24.32 15.98 -24.39
N GLY A 97 -25.05 15.67 -25.47
CA GLY A 97 -25.24 14.28 -25.91
C GLY A 97 -26.12 13.45 -24.95
N ASN A 98 -27.15 14.07 -24.37
CA ASN A 98 -28.13 13.43 -23.50
C ASN A 98 -29.52 13.40 -24.17
N LYS A 99 -30.56 12.99 -23.44
CA LYS A 99 -31.95 12.94 -23.93
C LYS A 99 -32.85 13.95 -23.20
N LEU A 100 -32.30 15.09 -22.79
CA LEU A 100 -33.02 16.11 -22.03
C LEU A 100 -34.09 16.76 -22.92
N ARG A 101 -35.33 16.87 -22.40
CA ARG A 101 -36.45 17.55 -23.08
C ARG A 101 -36.66 18.99 -22.59
N GLU A 102 -36.34 19.25 -21.33
CA GLU A 102 -36.50 20.55 -20.68
C GLU A 102 -35.38 20.77 -19.65
N LEU A 103 -35.08 22.04 -19.37
CA LEU A 103 -34.21 22.44 -18.27
C LEU A 103 -35.09 22.85 -17.07
N PRO A 104 -34.77 22.46 -15.83
CA PRO A 104 -35.58 22.81 -14.68
C PRO A 104 -35.56 24.32 -14.41
N ALA A 105 -36.67 24.88 -13.95
CA ALA A 105 -36.77 26.32 -13.63
C ALA A 105 -35.75 26.78 -12.57
N THR A 106 -35.28 25.85 -11.73
CA THR A 106 -34.27 26.06 -10.70
C THR A 106 -32.85 26.24 -11.23
N VAL A 107 -32.58 26.05 -12.53
CA VAL A 107 -31.26 26.34 -13.14
C VAL A 107 -30.82 27.79 -12.90
N SER A 108 -31.78 28.70 -12.70
CA SER A 108 -31.54 30.09 -12.28
C SER A 108 -30.78 30.24 -10.96
N GLY A 109 -30.79 29.22 -10.09
CA GLY A 109 -30.03 29.19 -8.83
C GLY A 109 -28.51 29.02 -9.02
N LEU A 110 -28.06 28.64 -10.21
CA LEU A 110 -26.64 28.50 -10.57
C LEU A 110 -25.97 29.86 -10.78
N ARG A 111 -25.86 30.66 -9.72
CA ARG A 111 -25.41 32.07 -9.75
C ARG A 111 -23.99 32.27 -10.28
N SER A 112 -23.14 31.25 -10.20
CA SER A 112 -21.74 31.30 -10.65
C SER A 112 -21.49 30.66 -12.03
N LEU A 113 -22.54 30.25 -12.74
CA LEU A 113 -22.41 29.47 -13.97
C LEU A 113 -21.89 30.32 -15.13
N ARG A 114 -20.75 29.93 -15.67
CA ARG A 114 -20.08 30.59 -16.80
C ARG A 114 -20.29 29.85 -18.11
N THR A 115 -20.26 28.51 -18.06
CA THR A 115 -20.37 27.68 -19.25
C THR A 115 -21.49 26.66 -19.09
N LEU A 116 -22.45 26.70 -20.01
CA LEU A 116 -23.55 25.74 -20.10
C LEU A 116 -23.55 25.10 -21.49
N ASN A 117 -23.31 23.79 -21.56
CA ASN A 117 -23.40 23.04 -22.80
C ASN A 117 -24.59 22.07 -22.78
N ILE A 118 -25.58 22.35 -23.63
CA ILE A 118 -26.83 21.59 -23.78
C ILE A 118 -27.02 21.05 -25.20
N SER A 119 -25.99 21.14 -26.06
CA SER A 119 -26.02 20.59 -27.43
C SER A 119 -26.27 19.09 -27.46
N GLU A 120 -26.71 18.57 -28.60
CA GLU A 120 -27.02 17.14 -28.82
C GLU A 120 -28.02 16.61 -27.76
N ASN A 121 -29.11 17.36 -27.53
CA ASN A 121 -30.25 16.98 -26.67
C ASN A 121 -31.59 17.11 -27.42
N LEU A 122 -32.71 16.86 -26.75
CA LEU A 122 -34.07 16.99 -27.29
C LEU A 122 -34.79 18.26 -26.80
N LEU A 123 -34.02 19.30 -26.44
CA LEU A 123 -34.52 20.57 -25.94
C LEU A 123 -35.09 21.41 -27.07
N GLN A 124 -36.33 21.87 -26.91
CA GLN A 124 -36.99 22.79 -27.85
C GLN A 124 -37.16 24.20 -27.27
N GLU A 125 -37.23 24.33 -25.95
CA GLU A 125 -37.47 25.61 -25.27
C GLU A 125 -36.42 25.87 -24.17
N LEU A 126 -35.91 27.10 -24.10
CA LEU A 126 -35.13 27.58 -22.97
C LEU A 126 -36.04 28.23 -21.92
N PRO A 127 -35.88 27.93 -20.63
CA PRO A 127 -36.63 28.59 -19.59
C PRO A 127 -36.24 30.07 -19.51
N ARG A 128 -37.24 30.96 -19.47
CA ARG A 128 -37.04 32.42 -19.31
C ARG A 128 -36.17 32.77 -18.10
N VAL A 129 -36.21 31.93 -17.08
CA VAL A 129 -35.45 32.08 -15.84
C VAL A 129 -33.93 32.04 -16.05
N LEU A 130 -33.41 31.57 -17.20
CA LEU A 130 -31.98 31.68 -17.57
C LEU A 130 -31.49 33.14 -17.65
N ALA A 131 -32.37 34.11 -17.83
CA ALA A 131 -32.05 35.54 -17.76
C ALA A 131 -31.52 36.00 -16.39
N HIS A 132 -31.71 35.19 -15.35
CA HIS A 132 -31.21 35.49 -14.00
C HIS A 132 -29.75 35.07 -13.79
N ILE A 133 -29.17 34.29 -14.71
CA ILE A 133 -27.76 33.86 -14.66
C ILE A 133 -26.89 34.92 -15.34
N ARG A 134 -26.46 35.91 -14.56
CA ARG A 134 -25.68 37.07 -15.04
C ARG A 134 -24.21 36.77 -15.35
N THR A 135 -23.76 35.60 -14.95
CA THR A 135 -22.36 35.16 -15.08
C THR A 135 -22.13 34.30 -16.32
N LEU A 136 -23.16 34.03 -17.12
CA LEU A 136 -23.08 33.10 -18.26
C LEU A 136 -22.30 33.71 -19.43
N GLU A 137 -21.10 33.20 -19.67
CA GLU A 137 -20.21 33.61 -20.75
C GLU A 137 -20.44 32.79 -22.02
N THR A 138 -20.81 31.51 -21.89
CA THR A 138 -20.94 30.61 -23.03
C THR A 138 -22.13 29.66 -22.84
N LEU A 139 -23.06 29.72 -23.79
CA LEU A 139 -24.20 28.81 -23.93
C LEU A 139 -24.12 28.16 -25.30
N THR A 140 -23.92 26.84 -25.33
CA THR A 140 -23.91 26.06 -26.57
C THR A 140 -25.16 25.18 -26.66
N LEU A 141 -25.92 25.34 -27.73
CA LEU A 141 -27.18 24.65 -28.00
C LEU A 141 -27.38 24.43 -29.50
N ASP A 142 -28.30 23.55 -29.88
CA ASP A 142 -28.60 23.24 -31.28
C ASP A 142 -29.67 24.20 -31.81
N ALA A 143 -29.26 25.31 -32.43
CA ALA A 143 -30.16 26.40 -32.83
C ALA A 143 -31.32 25.95 -33.74
N SER A 144 -31.09 24.95 -34.60
CA SER A 144 -32.11 24.40 -35.51
C SER A 144 -33.23 23.63 -34.81
N SER A 145 -33.01 23.18 -33.58
CA SER A 145 -33.96 22.37 -32.81
C SER A 145 -34.84 23.21 -31.88
N MET A 146 -34.54 24.50 -31.73
CA MET A 146 -35.20 25.40 -30.78
C MET A 146 -36.46 26.03 -31.38
N THR A 147 -37.58 25.96 -30.65
CA THR A 147 -38.80 26.74 -30.91
C THR A 147 -38.78 28.06 -30.14
N TYR A 148 -38.17 28.08 -28.95
CA TYR A 148 -38.06 29.27 -28.11
C TYR A 148 -36.70 29.33 -27.38
N PRO A 149 -35.86 30.36 -27.59
CA PRO A 149 -35.98 31.47 -28.53
C PRO A 149 -35.95 31.01 -29.99
N SER A 150 -36.38 31.86 -30.93
CA SER A 150 -36.38 31.52 -32.36
C SER A 150 -34.98 31.11 -32.85
N PRO A 151 -34.87 30.18 -33.82
CA PRO A 151 -33.58 29.71 -34.35
C PRO A 151 -32.61 30.83 -34.75
N ASP A 152 -33.12 31.93 -35.30
CA ASP A 152 -32.31 33.09 -35.72
C ASP A 152 -31.56 33.73 -34.53
N ILE A 153 -32.25 33.90 -33.40
CA ILE A 153 -31.67 34.43 -32.15
C ILE A 153 -30.67 33.43 -31.57
N CYS A 154 -31.02 32.14 -31.61
CA CYS A 154 -30.15 31.07 -31.15
C CYS A 154 -28.85 30.99 -31.96
N SER A 155 -28.89 31.25 -33.27
CA SER A 155 -27.73 31.25 -34.16
C SER A 155 -26.82 32.48 -33.99
N ALA A 156 -27.35 33.58 -33.46
CA ALA A 156 -26.63 34.83 -33.24
C ALA A 156 -25.73 34.81 -32.00
N GLY A 157 -25.69 33.71 -31.25
CA GLY A 157 -24.76 33.49 -30.13
C GLY A 157 -25.32 33.79 -28.75
N THR A 158 -24.52 33.51 -27.72
CA THR A 158 -24.93 33.54 -26.30
C THR A 158 -25.41 34.92 -25.82
N GLU A 159 -24.76 36.00 -26.26
CA GLU A 159 -25.15 37.37 -25.91
C GLU A 159 -26.54 37.72 -26.43
N SER A 160 -26.82 37.44 -27.71
CA SER A 160 -28.13 37.66 -28.34
C SER A 160 -29.24 36.91 -27.63
N ILE A 161 -28.99 35.65 -27.23
CA ILE A 161 -29.93 34.83 -26.46
C ILE A 161 -30.18 35.47 -25.08
N GLN A 162 -29.13 35.88 -24.36
CA GLN A 162 -29.27 36.49 -23.03
C GLN A 162 -29.95 37.86 -23.09
N GLN A 163 -29.67 38.69 -24.09
CA GLN A 163 -30.36 39.97 -24.31
C GLN A 163 -31.85 39.77 -24.58
N PHE A 164 -32.20 38.79 -25.43
CA PHE A 164 -33.60 38.44 -25.71
C PHE A 164 -34.32 37.97 -24.44
N LEU A 165 -33.74 37.03 -23.69
CA LEU A 165 -34.34 36.51 -22.46
C LEU A 165 -34.46 37.60 -21.37
N CYS A 166 -33.47 38.50 -21.26
CA CYS A 166 -33.52 39.64 -20.35
C CYS A 166 -34.64 40.62 -20.71
N LYS A 167 -34.80 40.93 -22.01
CA LYS A 167 -35.88 41.80 -22.51
C LYS A 167 -37.26 41.21 -22.22
N GLU A 168 -37.47 39.92 -22.47
CA GLU A 168 -38.72 39.20 -22.17
C GLU A 168 -39.03 39.13 -20.67
N CYS A 169 -38.00 39.11 -19.82
CA CYS A 169 -38.16 39.14 -18.35
C CYS A 169 -38.27 40.57 -17.78
N GLY A 170 -38.14 41.62 -18.59
CA GLY A 170 -38.16 43.01 -18.13
C GLY A 170 -36.92 43.43 -17.32
N ILE A 171 -35.76 42.80 -17.54
CA ILE A 171 -34.52 43.06 -16.79
C ILE A 171 -33.45 43.62 -17.74
N ALA A 172 -32.67 44.62 -17.31
CA ALA A 172 -31.56 45.14 -18.09
C ALA A 172 -30.45 44.09 -18.26
N TYR A 173 -29.97 43.86 -19.47
CA TYR A 173 -28.83 42.96 -19.73
C TYR A 173 -27.51 43.65 -19.42
N TYR A 174 -26.60 42.94 -18.76
CA TYR A 174 -25.22 43.37 -18.52
C TYR A 174 -24.27 42.25 -18.94
N PRO A 175 -23.20 42.54 -19.68
CA PRO A 175 -22.21 41.55 -20.05
C PRO A 175 -21.57 40.92 -18.79
N PRO A 176 -21.23 39.61 -18.82
CA PRO A 176 -20.60 38.93 -17.67
C PRO A 176 -19.30 39.59 -17.19
N SER A 177 -18.60 40.32 -18.07
CA SER A 177 -17.39 41.09 -17.76
C SER A 177 -17.61 42.29 -16.82
N GLU A 178 -18.82 42.82 -16.75
CA GLU A 178 -19.18 43.98 -15.91
C GLU A 178 -19.92 43.56 -14.63
N TYR A 179 -20.34 42.30 -14.54
CA TYR A 179 -21.06 41.77 -13.38
C TYR A 179 -20.09 41.26 -12.32
N VAL A 180 -19.74 42.12 -11.35
CA VAL A 180 -18.93 41.75 -10.17
C VAL A 180 -19.80 40.94 -9.21
N LEU A 181 -19.39 39.71 -8.91
CA LEU A 181 -20.05 38.88 -7.90
C LEU A 181 -20.03 39.63 -6.54
N PRO A 182 -21.19 39.87 -5.89
CA PRO A 182 -21.20 40.40 -4.53
C PRO A 182 -20.76 39.27 -3.59
N VAL A 183 -19.48 39.26 -3.23
CA VAL A 183 -18.91 38.23 -2.32
C VAL A 183 -18.64 38.76 -0.92
N LEU A 184 -18.83 40.06 -0.66
CA LEU A 184 -18.57 40.63 0.66
C LEU A 184 -19.49 41.82 0.91
N GLU A 185 -20.67 41.59 1.48
CA GLU A 185 -21.41 42.59 2.26
C GLU A 185 -22.61 41.90 2.94
N SER A 186 -22.32 41.31 4.10
CA SER A 186 -23.33 41.03 5.11
C SER A 186 -22.68 41.22 6.46
N ASP A 187 -22.62 42.48 6.91
CA ASP A 187 -22.63 42.81 8.33
C ASP A 187 -23.06 44.27 8.53
N GLY A 188 -24.10 44.43 9.36
CA GLY A 188 -24.24 45.58 10.27
C GLY A 188 -24.96 46.84 9.78
N GLY A 189 -26.20 47.01 10.25
CA GLY A 189 -26.51 48.15 11.13
C GLY A 189 -27.07 49.43 10.51
N GLU A 190 -28.32 49.71 10.87
CA GLU A 190 -29.05 50.97 10.72
C GLU A 190 -28.32 52.20 11.30
N THR A 191 -28.48 53.39 10.71
CA THR A 191 -29.19 54.56 11.29
C THR A 191 -28.78 55.92 10.65
N SER A 192 -29.81 56.72 10.40
CA SER A 192 -29.93 58.18 10.57
C SER A 192 -28.97 59.19 9.90
N VAL A 193 -29.59 59.98 9.02
CA VAL A 193 -29.42 61.41 8.64
C VAL A 193 -28.60 62.27 9.64
N ASP A 194 -27.60 63.05 9.18
CA ASP A 194 -27.70 64.51 8.90
C ASP A 194 -26.35 65.21 8.54
N GLY A 195 -26.43 66.34 7.81
CA GLY A 195 -25.45 67.44 7.85
C GLY A 195 -24.41 67.59 6.71
N VAL A 196 -24.64 68.53 5.79
CA VAL A 196 -23.94 68.73 4.50
C VAL A 196 -22.62 69.54 4.56
N ASP A 197 -22.17 70.08 5.69
CA ASP A 197 -21.03 71.04 5.72
C ASP A 197 -19.63 70.40 5.95
N ARG A 198 -19.53 69.07 6.10
CA ARG A 198 -18.27 68.34 6.37
C ARG A 198 -17.54 67.87 5.10
N THR A 199 -18.04 68.24 3.94
CA THR A 199 -17.82 67.50 2.69
C THR A 199 -16.54 67.94 1.99
N VAL A 200 -16.18 69.23 2.01
CA VAL A 200 -15.08 69.80 1.21
C VAL A 200 -13.69 69.54 1.79
N HIS A 201 -13.51 69.65 3.12
CA HIS A 201 -12.22 69.33 3.76
C HIS A 201 -11.90 67.83 3.76
N ARG A 202 -12.95 67.00 3.75
CA ARG A 202 -12.84 65.54 3.66
C ARG A 202 -12.34 65.09 2.28
N TYR A 203 -12.74 65.76 1.20
CA TYR A 203 -12.31 65.41 -0.17
C TYR A 203 -10.80 65.56 -0.41
N LEU A 204 -10.15 66.62 0.10
CA LEU A 204 -8.72 66.84 -0.13
C LEU A 204 -7.83 65.89 0.69
N GLU A 205 -8.23 65.55 1.92
CA GLU A 205 -7.58 64.49 2.67
C GLU A 205 -7.84 63.10 2.07
N GLU A 206 -9.03 62.88 1.51
CA GLU A 206 -9.36 61.64 0.82
C GLU A 206 -8.54 61.45 -0.46
N GLU A 207 -8.22 62.50 -1.21
CA GLU A 207 -7.34 62.43 -2.39
C GLU A 207 -5.91 62.00 -2.03
N SER A 208 -5.31 62.61 -1.00
CA SER A 208 -3.96 62.22 -0.56
C SER A 208 -3.94 60.81 0.05
N LYS A 209 -5.01 60.43 0.79
CA LYS A 209 -5.21 59.06 1.27
C LYS A 209 -5.42 58.08 0.10
N TRP A 210 -6.07 58.49 -0.98
CA TRP A 210 -6.27 57.68 -2.19
C TRP A 210 -4.97 57.49 -2.98
N GLN A 211 -4.17 58.54 -3.15
CA GLN A 211 -2.86 58.43 -3.82
C GLN A 211 -1.91 57.51 -3.05
N ASN A 212 -1.88 57.62 -1.72
CA ASN A 212 -1.10 56.70 -0.88
C ASN A 212 -1.64 55.26 -0.95
N LYS A 213 -2.96 55.06 -0.91
CA LYS A 213 -3.59 53.74 -1.10
C LYS A 213 -3.31 53.15 -2.48
N PHE A 214 -3.25 53.97 -3.52
CA PHE A 214 -2.93 53.55 -4.89
C PHE A 214 -1.47 53.13 -5.02
N SER A 215 -0.54 53.94 -4.50
CA SER A 215 0.89 53.58 -4.41
C SER A 215 1.12 52.31 -3.58
N ASP A 216 0.41 52.15 -2.46
CA ASP A 216 0.48 50.92 -1.66
C ASP A 216 -0.10 49.71 -2.39
N TYR A 217 -1.15 49.92 -3.19
CA TYR A 217 -1.70 48.88 -4.05
C TYR A 217 -0.70 48.47 -5.15
N GLU A 218 -0.04 49.42 -5.79
CA GLU A 218 1.00 49.15 -6.79
C GLU A 218 2.18 48.40 -6.19
N LYS A 219 2.69 48.83 -5.03
CA LYS A 219 3.75 48.11 -4.30
C LYS A 219 3.34 46.70 -3.90
N ARG A 220 2.09 46.50 -3.44
CA ARG A 220 1.57 45.15 -3.12
C ARG A 220 1.41 44.29 -4.37
N LYS A 221 1.00 44.88 -5.50
CA LYS A 221 0.88 44.19 -6.79
C LYS A 221 2.26 43.77 -7.30
N GLU A 222 3.25 44.65 -7.22
CA GLU A 222 4.63 44.38 -7.60
C GLU A 222 5.27 43.31 -6.69
N LYS A 223 5.06 43.41 -5.37
CA LYS A 223 5.50 42.38 -4.42
C LYS A 223 4.86 41.01 -4.71
N LYS A 224 3.54 40.96 -4.96
CA LYS A 224 2.87 39.72 -5.36
C LYS A 224 3.39 39.16 -6.69
N MET A 225 3.76 40.03 -7.64
CA MET A 225 4.37 39.63 -8.89
C MET A 225 5.77 39.03 -8.68
N GLN A 226 6.59 39.64 -7.81
CA GLN A 226 7.90 39.11 -7.42
C GLN A 226 7.78 37.77 -6.68
N GLU A 227 6.86 37.65 -5.71
CA GLU A 227 6.58 36.40 -5.00
C GLU A 227 6.14 35.28 -5.95
N LYS A 228 5.32 35.61 -6.96
CA LYS A 228 4.93 34.67 -8.02
C LYS A 228 6.15 34.23 -8.84
N LEU A 229 7.03 35.14 -9.21
CA LEU A 229 8.23 34.85 -9.99
C LEU A 229 9.24 34.00 -9.22
N GLU A 230 9.42 34.28 -7.93
CA GLU A 230 10.24 33.45 -7.02
C GLU A 230 9.63 32.07 -6.79
N PHE A 231 8.31 31.98 -6.68
CA PHE A 231 7.61 30.71 -6.59
C PHE A 231 7.82 29.88 -7.87
N GLU A 232 7.68 30.49 -9.05
CA GLU A 232 7.92 29.83 -10.34
C GLU A 232 9.38 29.37 -10.49
N ARG A 233 10.35 30.19 -10.07
CA ARG A 233 11.77 29.80 -10.03
C ARG A 233 12.00 28.59 -9.12
N ARG A 234 11.41 28.57 -7.93
CA ARG A 234 11.51 27.45 -6.98
C ARG A 234 10.88 26.17 -7.54
N LEU A 235 9.73 26.30 -8.20
CA LEU A 235 9.07 25.16 -8.86
C LEU A 235 9.94 24.60 -9.99
N ASN A 236 10.48 25.46 -10.84
CA ASN A 236 11.38 25.06 -11.93
C ASN A 236 12.66 24.41 -11.41
N MET A 237 13.24 24.91 -10.31
CA MET A 237 14.39 24.28 -9.67
C MET A 237 14.04 22.89 -9.12
N GLY A 238 12.92 22.76 -8.41
CA GLY A 238 12.46 21.46 -7.91
C GLY A 238 12.16 20.46 -9.04
N GLN A 239 11.62 20.92 -10.18
CA GLN A 239 11.42 20.08 -11.36
C GLN A 239 12.76 19.62 -11.97
N ARG A 240 13.76 20.50 -12.03
CA ARG A 240 15.12 20.15 -12.51
C ARG A 240 15.82 19.16 -11.59
N GLU A 241 15.75 19.37 -10.28
CA GLU A 241 16.28 18.44 -9.29
C GLU A 241 15.60 17.08 -9.40
N HIS A 242 14.27 17.05 -9.55
CA HIS A 242 13.56 15.79 -9.75
C HIS A 242 13.95 15.10 -11.06
N ALA A 243 14.10 15.87 -12.16
CA ALA A 243 14.55 15.33 -13.44
C ALA A 243 15.97 14.74 -13.35
N LEU A 244 16.89 15.40 -12.64
CA LEU A 244 18.24 14.91 -12.38
C LEU A 244 18.23 13.62 -11.55
N LEU A 245 17.41 13.55 -10.50
CA LEU A 245 17.27 12.33 -9.69
C LEU A 245 16.70 11.17 -10.51
N VAL A 246 15.71 11.42 -11.36
CA VAL A 246 15.16 10.40 -12.26
C VAL A 246 16.23 9.94 -13.26
N GLN A 247 17.02 10.86 -13.81
CA GLN A 247 18.12 10.51 -14.70
C GLN A 247 19.19 9.69 -13.99
N GLN A 248 19.56 10.03 -12.74
CA GLN A 248 20.49 9.24 -11.94
C GLN A 248 19.97 7.83 -11.65
N ILE A 249 18.69 7.70 -11.29
CA ILE A 249 18.05 6.40 -11.08
C ILE A 249 18.03 5.59 -12.38
N ASN A 250 17.74 6.22 -13.52
CA ASN A 250 17.76 5.54 -14.81
C ASN A 250 19.17 5.09 -15.18
N ASN A 251 20.20 5.94 -15.00
CA ASN A 251 21.58 5.55 -15.24
C ASN A 251 22.01 4.39 -14.34
N GLN A 252 21.65 4.39 -13.06
CA GLN A 252 21.91 3.27 -12.14
C GLN A 252 21.19 2.00 -12.56
N LYS A 253 19.93 2.11 -13.03
CA LYS A 253 19.20 0.96 -13.58
C LYS A 253 19.89 0.40 -14.81
N ASP A 254 20.35 1.26 -15.72
CA ASP A 254 21.04 0.85 -16.94
C ASP A 254 22.37 0.16 -16.61
N GLU A 255 23.13 0.66 -15.63
CA GLU A 255 24.34 0.01 -15.12
C GLU A 255 24.04 -1.38 -14.54
N ILE A 256 22.98 -1.53 -13.71
CA ILE A 256 22.58 -2.82 -13.16
C ILE A 256 22.11 -3.78 -14.26
N LEU A 257 21.35 -3.29 -15.25
CA LEU A 257 20.92 -4.11 -16.38
C LEU A 257 22.12 -4.57 -17.23
N GLN A 258 23.14 -3.73 -17.36
CA GLN A 258 24.36 -4.09 -18.06
C GLN A 258 25.15 -5.15 -17.30
N THR A 259 25.32 -5.04 -15.98
CA THR A 259 26.03 -6.06 -15.18
C THR A 259 25.30 -7.40 -15.19
N VAL A 260 23.97 -7.39 -15.05
CA VAL A 260 23.15 -8.61 -15.15
C VAL A 260 23.30 -9.27 -16.53
N ARG A 261 23.35 -8.48 -17.60
CA ARG A 261 23.57 -9.01 -18.96
C ARG A 261 24.95 -9.63 -19.12
N GLU A 262 25.99 -8.98 -18.58
CA GLU A 262 27.36 -9.51 -18.61
C GLU A 262 27.48 -10.82 -17.82
N ASP A 263 26.84 -10.91 -16.66
CA ASP A 263 26.81 -12.13 -15.85
C ASP A 263 26.03 -13.26 -16.53
N GLN A 264 24.92 -12.96 -17.20
CA GLN A 264 24.20 -13.94 -18.03
C GLN A 264 25.08 -14.49 -19.15
N MET A 265 25.76 -13.63 -19.91
CA MET A 265 26.67 -14.09 -20.96
C MET A 265 27.82 -14.95 -20.40
N ARG A 266 28.39 -14.56 -19.24
CA ARG A 266 29.44 -15.35 -18.58
C ARG A 266 28.94 -16.74 -18.15
N LEU A 267 27.73 -16.83 -17.62
CA LEU A 267 27.12 -18.10 -17.23
C LEU A 267 26.83 -18.98 -18.44
N GLU A 268 26.30 -18.42 -19.52
CA GLU A 268 26.05 -19.15 -20.78
C GLU A 268 27.36 -19.64 -21.41
N GLU A 269 28.40 -18.81 -21.43
CA GLU A 269 29.73 -19.24 -21.87
C GLU A 269 30.30 -20.35 -20.98
N GLY A 270 30.13 -20.25 -19.66
CA GLY A 270 30.57 -21.28 -18.72
C GLY A 270 29.87 -22.61 -18.96
N LEU A 271 28.55 -22.59 -19.15
CA LEU A 271 27.73 -23.77 -19.46
C LEU A 271 28.14 -24.41 -20.79
N THR A 272 28.32 -23.62 -21.84
CA THR A 272 28.71 -24.14 -23.16
C THR A 272 30.14 -24.71 -23.15
N LYS A 273 31.08 -24.08 -22.44
CA LYS A 273 32.44 -24.63 -22.23
C LYS A 273 32.39 -25.96 -21.48
N HIS A 274 31.58 -26.05 -20.42
CA HIS A 274 31.42 -27.28 -19.65
C HIS A 274 30.78 -28.41 -20.47
N GLN A 275 29.75 -28.10 -21.26
CA GLN A 275 29.14 -29.05 -22.19
C GLN A 275 30.15 -29.59 -23.21
N ARG A 276 30.97 -28.71 -23.82
CA ARG A 276 32.03 -29.13 -24.76
C ARG A 276 33.05 -30.04 -24.08
N HIS A 277 33.48 -29.73 -22.86
CA HIS A 277 34.42 -30.58 -22.12
C HIS A 277 33.83 -31.98 -21.87
N LEU A 278 32.56 -32.06 -21.44
CA LEU A 278 31.88 -33.34 -21.24
C LEU A 278 31.73 -34.13 -22.55
N GLU A 279 31.44 -33.46 -23.66
CA GLU A 279 31.37 -34.09 -24.99
C GLU A 279 32.74 -34.62 -25.44
N GLU A 280 33.81 -33.87 -25.21
CA GLU A 280 35.19 -34.29 -25.50
C GLU A 280 35.61 -35.50 -24.66
N GLU A 281 35.30 -35.50 -23.36
CA GLU A 281 35.57 -36.66 -22.48
C GLU A 281 34.77 -37.88 -22.92
N ARG A 282 33.48 -37.70 -23.25
CA ARG A 282 32.64 -38.77 -23.78
C ARG A 282 33.23 -39.36 -25.07
N LEU A 283 33.71 -38.53 -25.99
CA LEU A 283 34.35 -38.97 -27.22
C LEU A 283 35.67 -39.73 -26.95
N LYS A 284 36.49 -39.25 -26.01
CA LYS A 284 37.72 -39.96 -25.60
C LYS A 284 37.41 -41.34 -25.03
N LEU A 285 36.41 -41.44 -24.15
CA LEU A 285 35.98 -42.71 -23.57
C LEU A 285 35.45 -43.68 -24.64
N LEU A 286 34.64 -43.19 -25.57
CA LEU A 286 34.15 -43.99 -26.70
C LEU A 286 35.31 -44.50 -27.57
N GLN A 287 36.34 -43.68 -27.79
CA GLN A 287 37.50 -44.08 -28.57
C GLN A 287 38.37 -45.10 -27.83
N GLN A 288 38.54 -44.96 -26.52
CA GLN A 288 39.23 -45.95 -25.69
C GLN A 288 38.51 -47.29 -25.69
N LEU A 289 37.17 -47.28 -25.57
CA LEU A 289 36.36 -48.50 -25.68
C LEU A 289 36.55 -49.16 -27.04
N LYS A 290 36.48 -48.39 -28.12
CA LYS A 290 36.70 -48.92 -29.48
C LYS A 290 38.08 -49.53 -29.67
N GLN A 291 39.13 -48.91 -29.12
CA GLN A 291 40.49 -49.47 -29.16
C GLN A 291 40.62 -50.74 -28.32
N ALA A 292 39.99 -50.79 -27.16
CA ALA A 292 39.96 -51.99 -26.31
C ALA A 292 39.24 -53.14 -27.01
N GLU A 293 38.09 -52.90 -27.64
CA GLU A 293 37.35 -53.88 -28.43
C GLU A 293 38.19 -54.42 -29.60
N GLN A 294 38.87 -53.54 -30.35
CA GLN A 294 39.79 -53.95 -31.42
C GLN A 294 40.97 -54.76 -30.89
N GLY A 295 41.52 -54.36 -29.74
CA GLY A 295 42.59 -55.10 -29.06
C GLY A 295 42.15 -56.51 -28.66
N ILE A 296 40.97 -56.64 -28.06
CA ILE A 296 40.35 -57.92 -27.69
C ILE A 296 40.14 -58.78 -28.94
N ALA A 297 39.55 -58.22 -30.00
CA ALA A 297 39.34 -58.92 -31.26
C ALA A 297 40.65 -59.46 -31.87
N SER A 298 41.71 -58.64 -31.87
CA SER A 298 43.03 -59.05 -32.38
C SER A 298 43.69 -60.17 -31.55
N ARG A 299 43.50 -60.15 -30.22
CA ARG A 299 44.02 -61.21 -29.33
C ARG A 299 43.27 -62.51 -29.53
N ILE A 300 41.94 -62.45 -29.67
CA ILE A 300 41.12 -63.63 -29.99
C ILE A 300 41.58 -64.24 -31.32
N GLN A 301 41.81 -63.41 -32.35
CA GLN A 301 42.30 -63.86 -33.65
C GLN A 301 43.65 -64.57 -33.52
N LYS A 302 44.63 -63.98 -32.80
CA LYS A 302 45.92 -64.62 -32.54
C LYS A 302 45.81 -65.94 -31.78
N LEU A 303 44.96 -66.01 -30.75
CA LEU A 303 44.73 -67.25 -30.00
C LEU A 303 44.18 -68.37 -30.90
N ILE A 304 43.29 -68.02 -31.84
CA ILE A 304 42.76 -68.98 -32.83
C ILE A 304 43.89 -69.46 -33.75
N GLU A 305 44.75 -68.55 -34.25
CA GLU A 305 45.89 -68.89 -35.10
C GLU A 305 46.93 -69.75 -34.38
N ASP A 306 47.28 -69.43 -33.14
CA ASP A 306 48.22 -70.19 -32.33
C ASP A 306 47.67 -71.59 -32.00
N ASN A 307 46.36 -71.71 -31.72
CA ASN A 307 45.73 -73.00 -31.51
C ASN A 307 45.79 -73.88 -32.77
N GLN A 308 45.59 -73.30 -33.96
CA GLN A 308 45.76 -73.99 -35.23
C GLN A 308 47.21 -74.44 -35.45
N ARG A 309 48.20 -73.58 -35.16
CA ARG A 309 49.62 -73.92 -35.26
C ARG A 309 50.03 -75.01 -34.28
N GLN A 310 49.56 -74.96 -33.03
CA GLN A 310 49.81 -76.01 -32.04
C GLN A 310 49.24 -77.36 -32.49
N LYS A 311 48.05 -77.35 -33.09
CA LYS A 311 47.46 -78.57 -33.68
C LYS A 311 48.36 -79.13 -34.80
N GLN A 312 48.80 -78.29 -35.74
CA GLN A 312 49.72 -78.70 -36.81
C GLN A 312 51.07 -79.20 -36.27
N SER A 313 51.66 -78.54 -35.27
CA SER A 313 52.91 -78.98 -34.63
C SER A 313 52.74 -80.29 -33.88
N SER A 314 51.60 -80.53 -33.22
CA SER A 314 51.30 -81.80 -32.57
C SER A 314 51.23 -82.94 -33.59
N ASP A 315 50.65 -82.68 -34.76
CA ASP A 315 50.58 -83.67 -35.84
C ASP A 315 51.96 -83.98 -36.44
N ILE A 316 52.83 -82.97 -36.60
CA ILE A 316 54.22 -83.15 -37.05
C ILE A 316 55.04 -83.96 -36.03
N LEU A 317 54.94 -83.63 -34.74
CA LEU A 317 55.66 -84.34 -33.68
C LEU A 317 55.25 -85.83 -33.60
N LYS A 318 53.97 -86.14 -33.78
CA LYS A 318 53.52 -87.54 -33.89
C LYS A 318 54.15 -88.25 -35.10
N SER A 319 54.30 -87.56 -36.23
CA SER A 319 54.97 -88.11 -37.41
C SER A 319 56.46 -88.37 -37.17
N LEU A 320 57.16 -87.42 -36.54
CA LEU A 320 58.59 -87.55 -36.23
C LEU A 320 58.85 -88.63 -35.17
N GLU A 321 57.98 -88.77 -34.16
CA GLU A 321 58.11 -89.84 -33.17
C GLU A 321 57.95 -91.22 -33.82
N ASN A 322 57.02 -91.34 -34.77
CA ASN A 322 56.88 -92.56 -35.58
C ASN A 322 58.15 -92.86 -36.42
N GLU A 323 58.88 -91.83 -36.87
CA GLU A 323 60.18 -92.01 -37.54
C GLU A 323 61.33 -92.29 -36.58
N ARG A 324 61.36 -91.66 -35.40
CA ARG A 324 62.36 -91.91 -34.35
C ARG A 324 62.30 -93.36 -33.90
N ILE A 325 61.11 -93.90 -33.65
CA ILE A 325 60.91 -95.31 -33.30
C ILE A 325 61.47 -96.24 -34.41
N ARG A 326 61.34 -95.86 -35.69
CA ARG A 326 61.96 -96.61 -36.81
C ARG A 326 63.48 -96.49 -36.84
N MET A 327 64.02 -95.31 -36.52
CA MET A 327 65.47 -95.04 -36.55
C MET A 327 66.21 -95.61 -35.33
N GLU A 328 65.59 -95.64 -34.15
CA GLU A 328 66.15 -96.25 -32.94
C GLU A 328 66.27 -97.78 -33.07
N GLN A 329 65.33 -98.42 -33.78
CA GLN A 329 65.47 -99.81 -34.19
C GLN A 329 66.68 -100.06 -35.09
N LEU A 330 67.14 -99.04 -35.84
CA LEU A 330 68.33 -99.08 -36.70
C LEU A 330 69.64 -98.75 -35.94
N MET A 331 69.62 -97.79 -35.00
CA MET A 331 70.81 -97.34 -34.27
C MET A 331 71.23 -98.25 -33.10
N ALA A 332 70.33 -99.07 -32.56
CA ALA A 332 70.70 -100.10 -31.57
C ALA A 332 71.74 -101.12 -32.09
N ILE A 333 72.02 -101.12 -33.40
CA ILE A 333 72.94 -102.03 -34.08
C ILE A 333 74.40 -101.51 -34.07
N THR A 334 74.68 -100.22 -33.77
CA THR A 334 76.00 -99.62 -34.10
C THR A 334 76.64 -98.72 -33.03
N GLN A 335 76.51 -98.99 -31.73
CA GLN A 335 77.15 -98.16 -30.67
C GLN A 335 77.97 -98.95 -29.64
N GLU A 336 79.01 -99.66 -30.10
CA GLU A 336 80.12 -100.13 -29.24
C GLU A 336 81.46 -99.38 -29.53
N GLU A 337 81.54 -98.52 -30.56
CA GLU A 337 82.83 -97.98 -31.01
C GLU A 337 83.15 -96.53 -30.55
N THR A 338 82.22 -95.78 -29.94
CA THR A 338 82.42 -94.33 -29.68
C THR A 338 82.95 -93.95 -28.30
N GLU A 339 83.31 -94.90 -27.44
CA GLU A 339 83.70 -94.58 -26.05
C GLU A 339 85.19 -94.28 -25.84
N HIS A 340 86.06 -94.51 -26.83
CA HIS A 340 87.51 -94.31 -26.67
C HIS A 340 88.04 -92.90 -27.05
N LEU A 341 87.23 -92.06 -27.73
CA LEU A 341 87.59 -90.67 -28.06
C LEU A 341 87.37 -89.68 -26.89
N ARG A 342 86.54 -90.05 -25.90
CA ARG A 342 86.05 -89.13 -24.85
C ARG A 342 87.09 -88.65 -23.84
N ARG A 343 88.28 -89.27 -23.72
CA ARG A 343 89.21 -88.94 -22.61
C ARG A 343 90.24 -87.85 -22.93
N ARG A 344 90.50 -87.56 -24.20
CA ARG A 344 91.44 -86.49 -24.60
C ARG A 344 90.74 -85.15 -24.87
N GLU A 345 89.46 -85.20 -25.27
CA GLU A 345 88.59 -84.02 -25.42
C GLU A 345 88.26 -83.35 -24.08
N VAL A 346 88.10 -84.14 -23.01
CA VAL A 346 87.77 -83.64 -21.66
C VAL A 346 88.83 -82.68 -21.10
N ALA A 347 90.11 -82.92 -21.35
CA ALA A 347 91.19 -82.06 -20.84
C ALA A 347 91.31 -80.72 -21.61
N SER A 348 91.11 -80.74 -22.92
CA SER A 348 91.04 -79.53 -23.76
C SER A 348 89.80 -78.69 -23.42
N ALA A 349 88.67 -79.34 -23.17
CA ALA A 349 87.44 -78.69 -22.75
C ALA A 349 87.58 -78.01 -21.38
N MET A 350 88.31 -78.60 -20.42
CA MET A 350 88.55 -77.97 -19.12
C MET A 350 89.36 -76.67 -19.21
N GLN A 351 90.35 -76.58 -20.11
CA GLN A 351 91.10 -75.34 -20.33
C GLN A 351 90.27 -74.26 -21.04
N GLN A 352 89.44 -74.64 -22.02
CA GLN A 352 88.49 -73.71 -22.67
C GLN A 352 87.43 -73.22 -21.69
N MET A 353 86.91 -74.09 -20.82
CA MET A 353 85.94 -73.72 -19.78
C MET A 353 86.50 -72.68 -18.81
N LEU A 354 87.77 -72.78 -18.42
CA LEU A 354 88.37 -71.78 -17.52
C LEU A 354 88.49 -70.41 -18.21
N ALA A 355 88.89 -70.38 -19.49
CA ALA A 355 88.94 -69.14 -20.26
C ALA A 355 87.53 -68.55 -20.53
N GLU A 356 86.54 -69.38 -20.82
CA GLU A 356 85.13 -68.98 -20.91
C GLU A 356 84.57 -68.53 -19.58
N SER A 357 84.98 -69.13 -18.46
CA SER A 357 84.55 -68.73 -17.12
C SER A 357 84.99 -67.30 -16.80
N TYR A 358 86.20 -66.91 -17.21
CA TYR A 358 86.72 -65.56 -17.01
C TYR A 358 86.01 -64.53 -17.92
N LYS A 359 85.76 -64.88 -19.19
CA LYS A 359 84.98 -64.06 -20.11
C LYS A 359 83.53 -63.88 -19.64
N ASN A 360 82.89 -64.96 -19.19
CA ASN A 360 81.55 -64.94 -18.62
C ASN A 360 81.50 -64.09 -17.36
N LYS A 361 82.52 -64.14 -16.50
CA LYS A 361 82.60 -63.30 -15.31
C LYS A 361 82.73 -61.81 -15.66
N LEU A 362 83.50 -61.47 -16.68
CA LEU A 362 83.60 -60.08 -17.15
C LEU A 362 82.28 -59.58 -17.76
N ILE A 363 81.63 -60.40 -18.60
CA ILE A 363 80.32 -60.09 -19.17
C ILE A 363 79.28 -59.93 -18.05
N GLN A 364 79.28 -60.84 -17.07
CA GLN A 364 78.38 -60.78 -15.93
C GLN A 364 78.57 -59.50 -15.12
N MET A 365 79.82 -59.08 -14.84
CA MET A 365 80.10 -57.83 -14.15
C MET A 365 79.60 -56.60 -14.94
N THR A 366 79.82 -56.57 -16.26
CA THR A 366 79.29 -55.47 -17.09
C THR A 366 77.76 -55.47 -17.18
N TYR A 367 77.14 -56.64 -17.17
CA TYR A 367 75.68 -56.80 -17.18
C TYR A 367 75.07 -56.39 -15.84
N GLU A 368 75.70 -56.77 -14.72
CA GLU A 368 75.30 -56.40 -13.37
C GLU A 368 75.44 -54.89 -13.14
N SER A 369 76.53 -54.26 -13.60
CA SER A 369 76.71 -52.80 -13.57
C SER A 369 75.63 -52.09 -14.37
N ARG A 370 75.39 -52.50 -15.63
CA ARG A 370 74.36 -51.88 -16.48
C ARG A 370 72.95 -52.08 -15.93
N ARG A 371 72.69 -53.22 -15.29
CA ARG A 371 71.43 -53.50 -14.59
C ARG A 371 71.26 -52.58 -13.38
N GLN A 372 72.32 -52.37 -12.59
CA GLN A 372 72.29 -51.44 -11.46
C GLN A 372 72.04 -50.00 -11.90
N ASP A 373 72.63 -49.56 -13.01
CA ASP A 373 72.40 -48.22 -13.58
C ASP A 373 70.95 -48.05 -14.08
N LEU A 374 70.39 -49.07 -14.75
CA LEU A 374 68.99 -49.04 -15.18
C LEU A 374 68.02 -49.03 -13.99
N VAL A 375 68.31 -49.81 -12.95
CA VAL A 375 67.51 -49.83 -11.72
C VAL A 375 67.60 -48.50 -10.99
N SER A 376 68.78 -47.90 -10.89
CA SER A 376 68.94 -46.59 -10.22
C SER A 376 68.24 -45.47 -10.99
N GLN A 377 68.32 -45.46 -12.32
CA GLN A 377 67.56 -44.54 -13.16
C GLN A 377 66.04 -44.73 -13.00
N ALA A 378 65.54 -45.96 -13.03
CA ALA A 378 64.13 -46.25 -12.84
C ALA A 378 63.64 -45.81 -11.44
N CYS A 379 64.40 -46.10 -10.38
CA CYS A 379 64.08 -45.66 -9.02
C CYS A 379 64.07 -44.14 -8.88
N SER A 380 65.01 -43.42 -9.50
CA SER A 380 65.04 -41.96 -9.48
C SER A 380 63.85 -41.33 -10.21
N SER A 381 63.47 -41.88 -11.36
CA SER A 381 62.30 -41.43 -12.12
C SER A 381 60.99 -41.69 -11.37
N LEU A 382 60.86 -42.84 -10.70
CA LEU A 382 59.72 -43.14 -9.83
C LEU A 382 59.64 -42.16 -8.65
N ALA A 383 60.77 -41.84 -8.00
CA ALA A 383 60.80 -40.88 -6.90
C ALA A 383 60.37 -39.47 -7.32
N GLU A 384 60.77 -39.01 -8.51
CA GLU A 384 60.32 -37.73 -9.07
C GLU A 384 58.81 -37.73 -9.37
N MET A 385 58.28 -38.83 -9.89
CA MET A 385 56.85 -38.98 -10.16
C MET A 385 56.04 -39.03 -8.87
N ASP A 386 56.50 -39.75 -7.85
CA ASP A 386 55.88 -39.78 -6.52
C ASP A 386 55.87 -38.38 -5.88
N GLN A 387 56.96 -37.61 -6.01
CA GLN A 387 57.03 -36.25 -5.49
C GLN A 387 56.02 -35.32 -6.18
N LYS A 388 55.87 -35.42 -7.51
CA LYS A 388 54.83 -34.69 -8.27
C LYS A 388 53.43 -35.12 -7.84
N PHE A 389 53.22 -36.42 -7.60
CA PHE A 389 51.93 -36.94 -7.14
C PHE A 389 51.58 -36.40 -5.75
N GLN A 390 52.54 -36.35 -4.83
CA GLN A 390 52.36 -35.74 -3.52
C GLN A 390 52.06 -34.24 -3.60
N GLN A 391 52.69 -33.50 -4.51
CA GLN A 391 52.35 -32.09 -4.74
C GLN A 391 50.92 -31.90 -5.23
N ILE A 392 50.46 -32.73 -6.18
CA ILE A 392 49.08 -32.68 -6.69
C ILE A 392 48.08 -33.02 -5.57
N LEU A 393 48.36 -34.02 -4.75
CA LEU A 393 47.53 -34.38 -3.60
C LEU A 393 47.45 -33.25 -2.58
N ALA A 394 48.57 -32.58 -2.28
CA ALA A 394 48.60 -31.43 -1.38
C ALA A 394 47.79 -30.25 -1.92
N TRP A 395 47.87 -29.97 -3.23
CA TRP A 395 47.06 -28.93 -3.88
C TRP A 395 45.57 -29.27 -3.85
N GLN A 396 45.18 -30.51 -4.17
CA GLN A 396 43.80 -30.96 -4.04
C GLN A 396 43.27 -30.82 -2.61
N GLN A 397 44.08 -31.16 -1.61
CA GLN A 397 43.70 -31.05 -0.21
C GLN A 397 43.52 -29.58 0.21
N MET A 398 44.35 -28.67 -0.28
CA MET A 398 44.18 -27.22 -0.08
C MET A 398 42.89 -26.70 -0.72
N ASP A 399 42.60 -27.09 -1.97
CA ASP A 399 41.38 -26.69 -2.67
C ASP A 399 40.13 -27.24 -1.98
N GLN A 400 40.17 -28.50 -1.53
CA GLN A 400 39.09 -29.10 -0.74
C GLN A 400 38.90 -28.35 0.59
N ASN A 401 39.97 -28.06 1.32
CA ASN A 401 39.88 -27.31 2.57
C ASN A 401 39.31 -25.90 2.35
N LYS A 402 39.71 -25.23 1.26
CA LYS A 402 39.19 -23.91 0.89
C LYS A 402 37.70 -23.95 0.56
N ALA A 403 37.25 -24.97 -0.18
CA ALA A 403 35.85 -25.19 -0.47
C ALA A 403 35.04 -25.47 0.81
N VAL A 404 35.56 -26.31 1.71
CA VAL A 404 34.94 -26.60 3.01
C VAL A 404 34.82 -25.32 3.86
N SER A 405 35.86 -24.50 3.94
CA SER A 405 35.79 -23.22 4.66
C SER A 405 34.76 -22.26 4.08
N GLN A 406 34.63 -22.18 2.76
CA GLN A 406 33.60 -21.36 2.10
C GLN A 406 32.19 -21.85 2.41
N ILE A 407 31.97 -23.17 2.39
CA ILE A 407 30.67 -23.78 2.74
C ILE A 407 30.30 -23.49 4.20
N LEU A 408 31.26 -23.61 5.12
CA LEU A 408 31.05 -23.29 6.53
C LEU A 408 30.69 -21.82 6.73
N GLN A 409 31.41 -20.91 6.08
CA GLN A 409 31.13 -19.48 6.16
C GLN A 409 29.75 -19.12 5.58
N GLN A 410 29.36 -19.75 4.46
CA GLN A 410 28.01 -19.58 3.90
C GLN A 410 26.92 -20.10 4.85
N SER A 411 27.15 -21.24 5.52
CA SER A 411 26.23 -21.80 6.52
C SER A 411 26.03 -20.86 7.72
N GLU A 412 27.10 -20.24 8.22
CA GLU A 412 27.01 -19.26 9.31
C GLU A 412 26.24 -18.00 8.91
N MET A 413 26.50 -17.46 7.72
CA MET A 413 25.78 -16.30 7.19
C MET A 413 24.29 -16.61 6.99
N GLN A 414 23.95 -17.82 6.52
CA GLN A 414 22.57 -18.26 6.38
C GLN A 414 21.85 -18.41 7.73
N LYS A 415 22.52 -18.95 8.75
CA LYS A 415 21.96 -19.03 10.12
C LYS A 415 21.68 -17.65 10.68
N ALA A 416 22.63 -16.71 10.57
CA ALA A 416 22.45 -15.35 11.04
C ALA A 416 21.28 -14.64 10.33
N ALA A 417 21.13 -14.85 9.02
CA ALA A 417 20.00 -14.31 8.25
C ALA A 417 18.66 -14.89 8.72
N PHE A 418 18.61 -16.19 9.01
CA PHE A 418 17.40 -16.86 9.51
C PHE A 418 17.02 -16.36 10.91
N GLU A 419 17.98 -16.21 11.81
CA GLU A 419 17.77 -15.63 13.15
C GLU A 419 17.21 -14.21 13.06
N ALA A 420 17.75 -13.37 12.17
CA ALA A 420 17.24 -12.02 11.94
C ALA A 420 15.79 -12.00 11.41
N LEU A 421 15.45 -12.91 10.50
CA LEU A 421 14.08 -13.07 10.01
C LEU A 421 13.13 -13.54 11.11
N GLN A 422 13.58 -14.42 12.00
CA GLN A 422 12.79 -14.92 13.12
C GLN A 422 12.50 -13.81 14.14
N VAL A 423 13.49 -12.98 14.47
CA VAL A 423 13.29 -11.80 15.33
C VAL A 423 12.28 -10.82 14.72
N LYS A 424 12.35 -10.58 13.40
CA LYS A 424 11.39 -9.71 12.70
C LYS A 424 9.97 -10.28 12.74
N LYS A 425 9.81 -11.59 12.57
CA LYS A 425 8.53 -12.30 12.69
C LYS A 425 7.97 -12.18 14.12
N ASP A 426 8.81 -12.36 15.13
CA ASP A 426 8.39 -12.25 16.53
C ASP A 426 7.96 -10.82 16.91
N LEU A 427 8.65 -9.80 16.38
CA LEU A 427 8.25 -8.40 16.52
C LEU A 427 6.87 -8.15 15.90
N MET A 428 6.64 -8.65 14.68
CA MET A 428 5.36 -8.53 13.99
C MET A 428 4.24 -9.22 14.76
N HIS A 429 4.46 -10.44 15.25
CA HIS A 429 3.48 -11.14 16.09
C HIS A 429 3.20 -10.39 17.40
N ARG A 430 4.21 -9.75 18.01
CA ARG A 430 4.03 -8.91 19.20
C ARG A 430 3.18 -7.68 18.89
N GLN A 431 3.41 -7.00 17.76
CA GLN A 431 2.59 -5.87 17.33
C GLN A 431 1.13 -6.29 17.10
N ILE A 432 0.89 -7.43 16.43
CA ILE A 432 -0.46 -7.94 16.19
C ILE A 432 -1.17 -8.26 17.52
N ARG A 433 -0.49 -8.91 18.46
CA ARG A 433 -1.05 -9.17 19.80
C ARG A 433 -1.43 -7.89 20.52
N ASN A 434 -0.54 -6.88 20.52
CA ASN A 434 -0.81 -5.60 21.16
C ASN A 434 -2.00 -4.87 20.51
N GLN A 435 -2.12 -4.92 19.18
CA GLN A 435 -3.28 -4.38 18.47
C GLN A 435 -4.58 -5.12 18.84
N GLY A 436 -4.52 -6.46 18.98
CA GLY A 436 -5.65 -7.27 19.45
C GLY A 436 -6.17 -6.84 20.82
N VAL A 437 -5.26 -6.64 21.79
CA VAL A 437 -5.62 -6.15 23.14
C VAL A 437 -6.27 -4.77 23.09
N ILE A 438 -5.75 -3.85 22.26
CA ILE A 438 -6.35 -2.51 22.10
C ILE A 438 -7.74 -2.60 21.46
N MET A 439 -7.94 -3.50 20.50
CA MET A 439 -9.25 -3.73 19.88
C MET A 439 -10.26 -4.29 20.88
N GLU A 440 -9.87 -5.25 21.72
CA GLU A 440 -10.72 -5.79 22.78
C GLU A 440 -11.10 -4.71 23.80
N GLN A 441 -10.15 -3.88 24.23
CA GLN A 441 -10.41 -2.75 25.13
C GLN A 441 -11.38 -1.73 24.51
N ARG A 442 -11.19 -1.36 23.23
CA ARG A 442 -12.12 -0.47 22.52
C ARG A 442 -13.52 -1.06 22.40
N ARG A 443 -13.61 -2.37 22.17
CA ARG A 443 -14.90 -3.07 22.12
C ARG A 443 -15.60 -3.08 23.48
N ALA A 444 -14.87 -3.33 24.56
CA ALA A 444 -15.40 -3.27 25.92
C ALA A 444 -15.90 -1.86 26.27
N LEU A 445 -15.12 -0.82 25.96
CA LEU A 445 -15.52 0.59 26.13
C LEU A 445 -16.75 0.93 25.29
N GLY A 446 -16.84 0.43 24.06
CA GLY A 446 -18.01 0.60 23.20
C GLY A 446 -19.28 -0.03 23.80
N TYR A 447 -19.18 -1.24 24.35
CA TYR A 447 -20.29 -1.87 25.07
C TYR A 447 -20.72 -1.07 26.30
N LEU A 448 -19.75 -0.56 27.08
CA LEU A 448 -20.04 0.24 28.27
C LEU A 448 -20.75 1.55 27.91
N LEU A 449 -20.28 2.24 26.86
CA LEU A 449 -20.93 3.45 26.33
C LEU A 449 -22.35 3.17 25.86
N GLN A 450 -22.55 2.07 25.14
CA GLN A 450 -23.88 1.66 24.66
C GLN A 450 -24.82 1.38 25.83
N GLN A 451 -24.33 0.77 26.90
CA GLN A 451 -25.10 0.51 28.11
C GLN A 451 -25.48 1.82 28.83
N LEU A 452 -24.52 2.74 28.99
CA LEU A 452 -24.77 4.06 29.58
C LEU A 452 -25.78 4.90 28.78
N LEU A 453 -25.71 4.86 27.45
CA LEU A 453 -26.70 5.54 26.60
C LEU A 453 -28.09 4.93 26.75
N LYS A 454 -28.18 3.61 26.90
CA LYS A 454 -29.45 2.92 27.14
C LYS A 454 -30.04 3.28 28.49
N GLU A 455 -29.23 3.31 29.54
CA GLU A 455 -29.65 3.77 30.88
C GLU A 455 -30.09 5.23 30.88
N LYS A 456 -29.35 6.11 30.19
CA LYS A 456 -29.73 7.51 30.04
C LYS A 456 -31.11 7.65 29.41
N LYS A 457 -31.35 6.91 28.31
CA LYS A 457 -32.63 6.92 27.62
C LYS A 457 -33.78 6.42 28.52
N GLN A 458 -33.54 5.37 29.30
CA GLN A 458 -34.52 4.87 30.27
C GLN A 458 -34.85 5.92 31.34
N ARG A 459 -33.84 6.60 31.90
CA ARG A 459 -34.07 7.69 32.87
C ARG A 459 -34.83 8.87 32.25
N GLU A 460 -34.53 9.21 30.99
CA GLU A 460 -35.27 10.25 30.25
C GLU A 460 -36.75 9.85 30.06
N GLU A 461 -37.02 8.59 29.70
CA GLU A 461 -38.38 8.04 29.56
C GLU A 461 -39.13 8.01 30.91
N GLU A 462 -38.48 7.59 31.99
CA GLU A 462 -39.02 7.62 33.36
C GLU A 462 -39.36 9.04 33.82
N LEU A 463 -38.45 10.00 33.59
CA LEU A 463 -38.68 11.41 33.92
C LEU A 463 -39.85 11.99 33.12
N GLN A 464 -39.97 11.66 31.83
CA GLN A 464 -41.11 12.08 31.01
C GLN A 464 -42.43 11.49 31.54
N GLN A 465 -42.44 10.23 31.97
CA GLN A 465 -43.63 9.64 32.59
C GLN A 465 -43.99 10.31 33.90
N ILE A 466 -43.01 10.60 34.76
CA ILE A 466 -43.24 11.33 36.03
C ILE A 466 -43.80 12.73 35.74
N LEU A 467 -43.25 13.45 34.76
CA LEU A 467 -43.73 14.77 34.37
C LEU A 467 -45.17 14.73 33.86
N LEU A 468 -45.51 13.75 33.01
CA LEU A 468 -46.89 13.56 32.52
C LEU A 468 -47.86 13.21 33.66
N GLU A 469 -47.45 12.37 34.61
CA GLU A 469 -48.25 12.10 35.80
C GLU A 469 -48.42 13.35 36.68
N MET A 470 -47.38 14.18 36.80
CA MET A 470 -47.42 15.43 37.57
C MET A 470 -48.33 16.47 36.91
N GLU A 471 -48.29 16.60 35.59
CA GLU A 471 -49.18 17.48 34.82
C GLU A 471 -50.65 17.05 34.96
N ALA A 472 -50.94 15.75 34.80
CA ALA A 472 -52.29 15.21 34.98
C ALA A 472 -52.82 15.41 36.41
N LYS A 473 -51.95 15.31 37.42
CA LYS A 473 -52.31 15.59 38.82
C LYS A 473 -52.45 17.10 39.09
N SER A 474 -51.75 17.97 38.36
CA SER A 474 -51.85 19.43 38.49
C SER A 474 -53.17 20.02 37.97
N GLU A 475 -53.80 19.36 36.99
CA GLU A 475 -55.13 19.73 36.47
C GLU A 475 -56.25 19.62 37.52
N THR A 476 -56.00 18.98 38.66
CA THR A 476 -56.94 18.88 39.80
C THR A 476 -57.08 20.16 40.65
N LYS A 477 -56.54 21.30 40.18
CA LYS A 477 -56.71 22.65 40.76
C LYS A 477 -56.36 22.78 42.25
N GLN A 478 -55.23 22.21 42.67
CA GLN A 478 -54.62 22.58 43.97
C GLN A 478 -53.72 23.81 43.79
N GLU A 479 -54.10 24.94 44.38
CA GLU A 479 -53.21 26.10 44.49
C GLU A 479 -51.95 25.71 45.29
N ASN A 480 -50.77 26.04 44.74
CA ASN A 480 -49.45 25.66 45.25
C ASN A 480 -49.01 24.20 45.02
N TYR A 481 -49.67 23.44 44.14
CA TYR A 481 -49.25 22.07 43.78
C TYR A 481 -47.77 21.99 43.40
N TRP A 482 -47.30 22.88 42.52
CA TRP A 482 -45.91 22.91 42.06
C TRP A 482 -44.91 23.26 43.16
N LEU A 483 -45.27 24.16 44.09
CA LEU A 483 -44.41 24.56 45.21
C LEU A 483 -44.26 23.41 46.23
N ILE A 484 -45.37 22.72 46.54
CA ILE A 484 -45.39 21.57 47.45
C ILE A 484 -44.62 20.39 46.85
N GLN A 485 -44.71 20.17 45.53
CA GLN A 485 -43.97 19.10 44.87
C GLN A 485 -42.48 19.43 44.70
N TYR A 486 -42.12 20.67 44.41
CA TYR A 486 -40.72 21.11 44.37
C TYR A 486 -40.05 20.97 45.74
N GLN A 487 -40.75 21.36 46.82
CA GLN A 487 -40.29 21.13 48.19
C GLN A 487 -40.18 19.63 48.50
N ARG A 488 -41.09 18.78 48.02
CA ARG A 488 -41.01 17.31 48.21
C ARG A 488 -39.85 16.67 47.44
N LEU A 489 -39.55 17.14 46.23
CA LEU A 489 -38.42 16.68 45.42
C LEU A 489 -37.08 17.10 46.04
N LEU A 490 -36.97 18.33 46.52
CA LEU A 490 -35.79 18.79 47.26
C LEU A 490 -35.61 18.07 48.61
N ASN A 491 -36.72 17.75 49.29
CA ASN A 491 -36.70 17.02 50.56
C ASN A 491 -36.60 15.48 50.36
N GLN A 492 -36.70 14.97 49.13
CA GLN A 492 -36.60 13.54 48.86
C GLN A 492 -35.12 13.14 48.73
N LYS A 493 -34.63 12.39 49.73
CA LYS A 493 -33.31 11.76 49.65
C LYS A 493 -33.23 10.85 48.41
N PRO A 494 -32.15 10.91 47.62
CA PRO A 494 -31.93 10.03 46.47
C PRO A 494 -32.08 8.55 46.88
N LEU A 495 -32.75 7.75 46.05
CA LEU A 495 -32.98 6.31 46.31
C LEU A 495 -31.69 5.54 46.60
N SER A 496 -30.58 5.91 45.96
CA SER A 496 -29.25 5.35 46.20
C SER A 496 -28.72 5.62 47.61
N LEU A 497 -28.98 6.82 48.14
CA LEU A 497 -28.60 7.21 49.50
C LEU A 497 -29.48 6.51 50.53
N LYS A 498 -30.80 6.38 50.30
CA LYS A 498 -31.69 5.62 51.18
C LYS A 498 -31.31 4.14 51.28
N LEU A 499 -31.02 3.50 50.15
CA LEU A 499 -30.59 2.08 50.11
C LEU A 499 -29.23 1.87 50.79
N GLN A 500 -28.33 2.85 50.69
CA GLN A 500 -27.03 2.82 51.40
C GLN A 500 -27.21 3.05 52.92
N GLU A 501 -28.08 3.98 53.33
CA GLU A 501 -28.41 4.23 54.73
C GLU A 501 -29.13 3.03 55.39
N GLU A 502 -30.02 2.35 54.67
CA GLU A 502 -30.69 1.13 55.14
C GLU A 502 -29.75 -0.08 55.26
N GLY A 503 -28.63 -0.07 54.52
CA GLY A 503 -27.58 -1.08 54.57
C GLY A 503 -26.58 -0.92 55.71
N LEU A 504 -26.66 0.16 56.50
CA LEU A 504 -25.84 0.35 57.70
C LEU A 504 -26.34 -0.49 58.88
N GLU A 505 -25.41 -0.99 59.69
CA GLU A 505 -25.73 -1.73 60.90
C GLU A 505 -26.56 -0.88 61.87
N LYS A 506 -27.73 -1.39 62.29
CA LYS A 506 -28.65 -0.66 63.20
C LYS A 506 -28.00 -0.23 64.51
N GLN A 507 -27.00 -0.98 64.98
CA GLN A 507 -26.24 -0.66 66.19
C GLN A 507 -25.41 0.62 66.02
N LEU A 508 -24.77 0.81 64.86
CA LEU A 508 -23.99 2.00 64.54
C LEU A 508 -24.88 3.25 64.42
N VAL A 509 -26.04 3.10 63.78
CA VAL A 509 -27.01 4.19 63.60
C VAL A 509 -27.56 4.64 64.96
N ASN A 510 -27.91 3.71 65.86
CA ASN A 510 -28.35 4.05 67.22
C ASN A 510 -27.26 4.75 68.04
N LEU A 511 -25.99 4.34 67.89
CA LEU A 511 -24.84 4.96 68.56
C LEU A 511 -24.62 6.41 68.08
N LEU A 512 -24.80 6.66 66.78
CA LEU A 512 -24.74 8.02 66.21
C LEU A 512 -25.92 8.89 66.67
N ILE A 513 -27.11 8.32 66.85
CA ILE A 513 -28.29 9.01 67.41
C ILE A 513 -28.06 9.36 68.89
N GLU A 514 -27.57 8.43 69.71
CA GLU A 514 -27.24 8.67 71.12
C GLU A 514 -26.18 9.77 71.30
N LEU A 515 -25.25 9.89 70.34
CA LEU A 515 -24.23 10.94 70.31
C LEU A 515 -24.70 12.24 69.63
N SER A 516 -25.98 12.36 69.26
CA SER A 516 -26.56 13.53 68.56
C SER A 516 -25.87 13.88 67.24
N ALA A 517 -25.39 12.84 66.52
CA ALA A 517 -24.54 12.92 65.34
C ALA A 517 -25.22 12.34 64.07
N GLU A 518 -26.55 12.44 63.99
CA GLU A 518 -27.39 11.83 62.95
C GLU A 518 -27.07 12.33 61.52
N GLN A 519 -26.57 13.55 61.41
CA GLN A 519 -26.22 14.19 60.14
C GLN A 519 -25.05 13.50 59.40
N TYR A 520 -24.29 12.64 60.08
CA TYR A 520 -23.15 11.92 59.51
C TYR A 520 -23.49 10.51 59.01
N VAL A 521 -24.71 10.04 59.26
CA VAL A 521 -25.22 8.75 58.77
C VAL A 521 -25.06 8.58 57.25
N PRO A 522 -25.34 9.59 56.39
CA PRO A 522 -25.14 9.48 54.94
C PRO A 522 -23.67 9.29 54.55
N VAL A 523 -22.74 9.89 55.30
CA VAL A 523 -21.28 9.83 55.04
C VAL A 523 -20.73 8.45 55.38
N PHE A 524 -21.14 7.91 56.53
CA PHE A 524 -20.78 6.56 56.95
C PHE A 524 -21.38 5.51 56.00
N ALA A 525 -22.59 5.75 55.50
CA ALA A 525 -23.25 4.90 54.50
C ALA A 525 -22.50 4.91 53.16
N HIS A 526 -22.11 6.10 52.69
CA HIS A 526 -21.39 6.27 51.43
C HIS A 526 -20.02 5.61 51.45
N HIS A 527 -19.29 5.74 52.57
CA HIS A 527 -17.95 5.15 52.74
C HIS A 527 -17.95 3.73 53.32
N ARG A 528 -19.14 3.12 53.53
CA ARG A 528 -19.32 1.75 54.05
C ARG A 528 -18.54 1.47 55.34
N ILE A 529 -18.56 2.42 56.27
CA ILE A 529 -17.84 2.31 57.53
C ILE A 529 -18.69 1.46 58.49
N SER A 530 -18.21 0.27 58.85
CA SER A 530 -18.86 -0.64 59.80
C SER A 530 -18.34 -0.47 61.23
N LEU A 531 -19.08 -1.01 62.21
CA LEU A 531 -18.74 -0.90 63.62
C LEU A 531 -17.42 -1.63 63.96
N GLU A 532 -17.11 -2.71 63.23
CA GLU A 532 -15.82 -3.42 63.29
C GLU A 532 -14.66 -2.59 62.73
N VAL A 533 -14.88 -1.84 61.66
CA VAL A 533 -13.86 -0.96 61.08
C VAL A 533 -13.56 0.19 62.03
N LEU A 534 -14.56 0.76 62.71
CA LEU A 534 -14.33 1.78 63.74
C LEU A 534 -13.51 1.28 64.93
N ASN A 535 -13.78 0.07 65.39
CA ASN A 535 -13.07 -0.54 66.53
C ASN A 535 -11.62 -0.91 66.22
N THR A 536 -11.25 -0.97 64.94
CA THR A 536 -9.89 -1.30 64.48
C THR A 536 -9.09 -0.09 64.00
N MET A 537 -9.67 1.12 64.04
CA MET A 537 -9.00 2.34 63.57
C MET A 537 -7.92 2.83 64.55
N THR A 538 -6.78 3.26 63.99
CA THR A 538 -5.72 3.93 64.74
C THR A 538 -5.95 5.46 64.78
N ALA A 539 -5.23 6.18 65.65
CA ALA A 539 -5.37 7.65 65.77
C ALA A 539 -5.12 8.40 64.44
N SER A 540 -4.32 7.83 63.54
CA SER A 540 -4.04 8.37 62.20
C SER A 540 -5.22 8.20 61.24
N ASP A 541 -6.03 7.15 61.41
CA ASP A 541 -7.19 6.88 60.57
C ASP A 541 -8.40 7.73 60.98
N LEU A 542 -8.53 8.03 62.27
CA LEU A 542 -9.54 8.97 62.80
C LEU A 542 -9.29 10.41 62.34
N GLU A 543 -8.04 10.83 62.16
CA GLU A 543 -7.68 12.13 61.55
C GLU A 543 -8.17 12.24 60.10
N LYS A 544 -8.06 11.18 59.29
CA LYS A 544 -8.57 11.17 57.91
C LYS A 544 -10.09 11.24 57.85
N VAL A 545 -10.79 10.57 58.77
CA VAL A 545 -12.25 10.67 58.90
C VAL A 545 -12.66 12.08 59.31
N ARG A 546 -11.91 12.74 60.21
CA ARG A 546 -12.12 14.13 60.61
C ARG A 546 -11.93 15.12 59.45
N GLU A 547 -10.94 14.88 58.59
CA GLU A 547 -10.67 15.71 57.40
C GLU A 547 -11.81 15.58 56.36
N LEU A 548 -12.35 14.37 56.17
CA LEU A 548 -13.52 14.13 55.32
C LEU A 548 -14.77 14.86 55.85
N LEU A 549 -14.98 14.89 57.16
CA LEU A 549 -16.11 15.56 57.81
C LEU A 549 -16.04 17.09 57.74
N ARG A 550 -14.82 17.67 57.73
CA ARG A 550 -14.60 19.13 57.64
C ARG A 550 -15.02 19.77 56.32
N THR A 551 -15.13 18.98 55.25
CA THR A 551 -15.52 19.50 53.92
C THR A 551 -16.99 19.90 53.82
N VAL A 552 -17.81 19.59 54.83
CA VAL A 552 -19.26 19.82 54.82
C VAL A 552 -19.68 21.10 55.58
N ASP A 553 -18.83 21.64 56.46
CA ASP A 553 -19.14 22.83 57.28
C ASP A 553 -18.76 24.18 56.62
N ALA A 554 -18.38 24.19 55.34
CA ALA A 554 -18.14 25.45 54.63
C ALA A 554 -19.47 26.14 54.28
N GLU A 555 -19.80 27.18 55.07
CA GLU A 555 -20.97 28.05 54.97
C GLU A 555 -21.34 28.45 53.52
N VAL A 556 -22.64 28.38 53.24
CA VAL A 556 -23.31 28.94 52.05
C VAL A 556 -23.30 30.47 52.13
N PRO A 557 -22.67 31.22 51.20
CA PRO A 557 -22.91 32.65 51.09
C PRO A 557 -24.21 32.91 50.32
N ALA A 558 -24.94 33.92 50.79
CA ALA A 558 -26.23 34.38 50.30
C ALA A 558 -26.24 34.80 48.82
N ALA A 559 -27.44 34.74 48.24
CA ALA A 559 -27.76 35.09 46.87
C ALA A 559 -27.20 36.45 46.41
N THR A 560 -26.38 36.42 45.36
CA THR A 560 -26.16 37.53 44.43
C THR A 560 -26.48 37.05 43.01
N GLN A 561 -27.11 37.96 42.24
CA GLN A 561 -27.69 37.78 40.90
C GLN A 561 -26.81 37.00 39.89
N PRO A 562 -27.41 36.33 38.89
CA PRO A 562 -26.65 35.58 37.89
C PRO A 562 -25.88 36.54 36.97
N SER A 563 -24.56 36.61 37.14
CA SER A 563 -23.65 37.09 36.10
C SER A 563 -23.03 35.88 35.42
N ALA A 564 -23.15 35.81 34.09
CA ALA A 564 -22.55 34.78 33.26
C ALA A 564 -21.02 34.82 33.36
N PRO A 565 -20.32 33.68 33.50
CA PRO A 565 -18.87 33.63 33.32
C PRO A 565 -18.52 33.73 31.82
N GLU A 566 -17.49 34.51 31.55
CA GLU A 566 -16.95 34.83 30.23
C GLU A 566 -16.41 33.59 29.49
N GLU A 567 -16.53 33.62 28.16
CA GLU A 567 -15.94 32.63 27.25
C GLU A 567 -14.40 32.68 27.34
N GLU A 568 -13.80 31.70 28.01
CA GLU A 568 -12.37 31.44 27.88
C GLU A 568 -12.06 30.83 26.52
N THR A 569 -11.19 31.52 25.78
CA THR A 569 -10.60 31.11 24.51
C THR A 569 -9.92 29.72 24.60
N PRO A 570 -10.04 28.85 23.58
CA PRO A 570 -9.42 27.54 23.62
C PRO A 570 -7.90 27.66 23.49
N SER A 571 -7.17 27.36 24.57
CA SER A 571 -5.73 27.21 24.55
C SER A 571 -5.34 25.95 23.75
N SER A 572 -4.36 26.09 22.87
CA SER A 572 -3.86 25.03 22.01
C SER A 572 -3.05 24.02 22.83
N VAL A 573 -3.65 22.87 23.17
CA VAL A 573 -2.88 21.73 23.66
C VAL A 573 -2.26 21.01 22.45
N VAL A 574 -0.95 21.15 22.30
CA VAL A 574 -0.15 20.39 21.33
C VAL A 574 0.14 19.00 21.92
N PRO A 575 -0.16 17.89 21.23
CA PRO A 575 0.18 16.56 21.71
C PRO A 575 1.66 16.22 21.48
N THR A 576 2.36 15.88 22.55
CA THR A 576 3.80 15.51 22.60
C THR A 576 4.07 14.06 22.20
N ALA A 577 3.47 13.58 21.11
CA ALA A 577 3.78 12.25 20.55
C ALA A 577 4.68 12.40 19.32
N PRO A 578 5.73 11.58 19.14
CA PRO A 578 6.48 11.55 17.89
C PRO A 578 5.54 11.20 16.74
N LEU A 579 5.52 12.03 15.70
CA LEU A 579 4.77 11.77 14.48
C LEU A 579 5.33 10.51 13.81
N LEU A 580 4.56 9.42 13.87
CA LEU A 580 4.73 8.28 12.97
C LEU A 580 4.61 8.80 11.54
N GLN A 581 5.74 8.80 10.81
CA GLN A 581 5.75 8.91 9.36
C GLN A 581 5.00 7.69 8.80
N TRP A 582 3.72 7.87 8.49
CA TRP A 582 3.04 6.97 7.58
C TRP A 582 3.60 7.25 6.19
N ASP A 583 4.40 6.32 5.69
CA ASP A 583 4.75 6.29 4.27
C ASP A 583 3.46 6.39 3.44
N GLU A 584 3.30 7.52 2.76
CA GLU A 584 2.28 7.78 1.76
C GLU A 584 2.47 6.85 0.56
N LYS A 585 2.14 5.56 0.71
CA LYS A 585 2.08 4.65 -0.43
C LYS A 585 0.86 5.01 -1.27
N LYS A 586 1.09 5.83 -2.29
CA LYS A 586 0.16 6.05 -3.41
C LYS A 586 -0.06 4.71 -4.10
N SER A 587 -1.31 4.32 -4.33
CA SER A 587 -1.63 3.08 -5.04
C SER A 587 -1.25 3.26 -6.51
N GLU A 588 -0.14 2.63 -6.91
CA GLU A 588 0.33 2.61 -8.29
C GLU A 588 -0.62 1.77 -9.16
N CYS A 589 -0.71 2.14 -10.43
CA CYS A 589 -1.44 1.38 -11.41
C CYS A 589 -0.84 -0.03 -11.50
N VAL A 590 -1.66 -1.05 -11.33
CA VAL A 590 -1.24 -2.46 -11.35
C VAL A 590 -0.71 -2.89 -12.73
N VAL A 591 -0.99 -2.11 -13.77
CA VAL A 591 -0.61 -2.41 -15.16
C VAL A 591 0.69 -1.74 -15.58
N CYS A 592 0.85 -0.44 -15.34
CA CYS A 592 2.10 0.26 -15.70
C CYS A 592 3.06 0.44 -14.54
N MET A 593 2.61 0.33 -13.29
CA MET A 593 3.36 0.64 -12.05
C MET A 593 4.01 2.04 -12.00
N GLU A 594 3.79 2.87 -13.01
CA GLU A 594 4.41 4.20 -13.15
C GLU A 594 3.46 5.35 -12.78
N GLN A 595 2.16 5.15 -12.97
CA GLN A 595 1.13 6.18 -12.76
C GLN A 595 0.19 5.80 -11.63
N GLU A 596 -0.32 6.79 -10.89
CA GLU A 596 -1.30 6.53 -9.81
C GLU A 596 -2.61 5.93 -10.35
N ALA A 597 -3.19 5.01 -9.59
CA ALA A 597 -4.51 4.45 -9.87
C ALA A 597 -5.60 5.51 -9.63
N GLN A 598 -6.26 5.95 -10.72
CA GLN A 598 -7.28 7.01 -10.73
C GLN A 598 -8.62 6.54 -11.31
N MET A 599 -8.66 5.32 -11.85
CA MET A 599 -9.82 4.75 -12.52
C MET A 599 -10.45 3.68 -11.64
N ILE A 600 -11.77 3.77 -11.48
CA ILE A 600 -12.59 2.75 -10.83
C ILE A 600 -13.27 1.91 -11.90
N PHE A 601 -13.16 0.59 -11.78
CA PHE A 601 -13.85 -0.36 -12.64
C PHE A 601 -15.16 -0.82 -12.02
N LEU A 602 -16.28 -0.67 -12.72
CA LEU A 602 -17.57 -1.23 -12.33
C LEU A 602 -17.81 -2.56 -13.06
N PRO A 603 -18.49 -3.53 -12.43
CA PRO A 603 -19.18 -3.45 -11.13
C PRO A 603 -18.27 -3.71 -9.91
N CYS A 604 -16.99 -4.01 -10.11
CA CYS A 604 -16.14 -4.53 -9.03
C CYS A 604 -15.57 -3.50 -8.05
N GLY A 605 -15.70 -2.20 -8.33
CA GLY A 605 -15.29 -1.10 -7.44
C GLY A 605 -13.77 -0.97 -7.24
N HIS A 606 -12.95 -1.66 -8.04
CA HIS A 606 -11.50 -1.66 -7.85
C HIS A 606 -10.85 -0.42 -8.45
N VAL A 607 -10.03 0.26 -7.63
CA VAL A 607 -9.16 1.37 -8.05
C VAL A 607 -7.75 0.82 -8.31
N CYS A 608 -7.47 0.41 -9.54
CA CYS A 608 -6.24 -0.31 -9.86
C CYS A 608 -5.51 0.15 -11.12
N CYS A 609 -6.08 1.07 -11.89
CA CYS A 609 -5.48 1.52 -13.14
C CYS A 609 -5.43 3.05 -13.28
N CYS A 610 -4.43 3.53 -14.02
CA CYS A 610 -4.38 4.92 -14.47
C CYS A 610 -5.28 5.11 -15.70
N GLN A 611 -5.54 6.38 -16.05
CA GLN A 611 -6.39 6.76 -17.19
C GLN A 611 -5.90 6.17 -18.52
N THR A 612 -4.60 5.96 -18.66
CA THR A 612 -3.98 5.48 -19.90
C THR A 612 -4.13 3.97 -20.04
N CYS A 613 -3.88 3.23 -18.97
CA CYS A 613 -3.95 1.77 -18.95
C CYS A 613 -5.38 1.24 -18.96
N CYS A 614 -6.36 2.00 -18.45
CA CYS A 614 -7.75 1.54 -18.39
C CYS A 614 -8.40 1.34 -19.78
N LYS A 615 -7.99 2.13 -20.79
CA LYS A 615 -8.63 2.14 -22.11
C LYS A 615 -8.51 0.82 -22.89
N ARG A 616 -7.55 -0.04 -22.53
CA ARG A 616 -7.29 -1.32 -23.21
C ARG A 616 -7.77 -2.54 -22.43
N LEU A 617 -8.41 -2.34 -21.27
CA LEU A 617 -8.81 -3.42 -20.37
C LEU A 617 -10.31 -3.71 -20.52
N GLN A 618 -10.64 -4.97 -20.76
CA GLN A 618 -12.03 -5.45 -20.72
C GLN A 618 -12.37 -6.16 -19.39
N THR A 619 -11.36 -6.59 -18.64
CA THR A 619 -11.51 -7.27 -17.35
C THR A 619 -10.62 -6.62 -16.29
N CYS A 620 -11.11 -6.58 -15.05
CA CYS A 620 -10.39 -5.97 -13.94
C CYS A 620 -9.12 -6.78 -13.59
N PRO A 621 -7.93 -6.16 -13.53
CA PRO A 621 -6.68 -6.86 -13.20
C PRO A 621 -6.67 -7.51 -11.81
N LEU A 622 -7.44 -6.98 -10.86
CA LEU A 622 -7.46 -7.48 -9.48
C LEU A 622 -8.44 -8.64 -9.28
N CYS A 623 -9.67 -8.52 -9.80
CA CYS A 623 -10.72 -9.51 -9.55
C CYS A 623 -11.16 -10.29 -10.78
N ARG A 624 -10.57 -10.01 -11.95
CA ARG A 624 -10.88 -10.61 -13.26
C ARG A 624 -12.35 -10.51 -13.69
N GLY A 625 -13.14 -9.67 -13.02
CA GLY A 625 -14.52 -9.40 -13.40
C GLY A 625 -14.60 -8.47 -14.61
N ASP A 626 -15.62 -8.63 -15.44
CA ASP A 626 -15.84 -7.80 -16.62
C ASP A 626 -16.04 -6.33 -16.24
N ILE A 627 -15.38 -5.43 -16.98
CA ILE A 627 -15.46 -3.99 -16.75
C ILE A 627 -16.60 -3.44 -17.62
N THR A 628 -17.70 -3.04 -16.98
CA THR A 628 -18.84 -2.44 -17.66
C THR A 628 -18.73 -0.93 -17.77
N GLN A 629 -18.14 -0.26 -16.76
CA GLN A 629 -18.01 1.20 -16.72
C GLN A 629 -16.70 1.65 -16.05
N HIS A 630 -16.30 2.87 -16.40
CA HIS A 630 -15.07 3.52 -15.95
C HIS A 630 -15.41 4.84 -15.26
N VAL A 631 -15.12 4.95 -13.97
CA VAL A 631 -15.33 6.20 -13.23
C VAL A 631 -13.99 6.80 -12.89
N ARG A 632 -13.77 8.05 -13.31
CA ARG A 632 -12.58 8.81 -12.98
C ARG A 632 -12.88 9.73 -11.81
N ILE A 633 -12.04 9.69 -10.77
CA ILE A 633 -12.27 10.53 -9.59
C ILE A 633 -11.11 11.47 -9.36
N PHE A 634 -11.47 12.74 -9.15
CA PHE A 634 -10.56 13.79 -8.71
C PHE A 634 -10.92 14.16 -7.27
N TYR A 635 -10.11 13.72 -6.31
CA TYR A 635 -10.26 14.13 -4.91
C TYR A 635 -9.49 15.41 -4.66
N SER A 636 -9.99 16.27 -3.77
CA SER A 636 -9.16 17.36 -3.28
C SER A 636 -7.91 16.75 -2.66
N SER A 637 -6.78 17.28 -3.10
CA SER A 637 -5.79 17.64 -2.12
C SER A 637 -6.34 18.90 -1.44
#